data_AF-A0A558GL95-F1
#
_entry.id   AF-A0A558GL95-F1
#
_cell.length_a   1.000
_cell.length_b   1.000
_cell.length_c   1.000
_cell.angle_alpha   90.00
_cell.angle_beta   90.00
_cell.angle_gamma   90.00
#
_symmetry.space_group_name_H-M   'P 1'
#
loop_
_entity.id
_entity.type
_entity.pdbx_description
1 polymer ?
#
loop_
_entity_poly.entity_id
_entity_poly.type
_entity_poly.pdbx_seq_one_letter_code
_entity_poly.pdbx_strand_id
1 'polypeptide(L)'
;MTQRLGIDDVRPSLSGNAASKAVVGEVIPVTALVWREGHDAVAATLSVWNTESPSTSAVTMTVDPENPDRVHGVFSPATTGRWFFRIDAWSDPMSTWRNAVVKKMEAGQSAQELSNDLLHGAELFEEAAIQCPSDKAELLFQAAKELKDESVDVDKRVRTALSEEVMEILHRHPLRHLLVEGDIHEVLVERPEALYNSWYELFPRSTGGWDDEGNPVHGTFKTTAQALERVAAMGFDTVYFPPIHPIGKVHRKGRNNSVVAEPGDVGSPWAIQDHSTTHPELGTMEDFKQLVKKAAGLGLEVALDLALQASPDHPWAKTNPEFFTVLADGTIAYAENPPKKYQDIYPLNFDNDPDAIYAEIYRIVMIWVEAGVTTFRVDNPHTKPANFWNWLISKVHVTHPEVIFLSEAFTRAPRLFGLAKAGFTQSYTYFTWQTSKHELTEFAQMHVEQADICRPNLFVNTPDILHESLQTGGRAMFAIRATLAATLSPLWGVYSGFELYEHQAVKPGSEEYLDSEKYELRPRDFRAAVKSGDSLESYIRLLNVIRRENPALQQLRTLRFHNTDNETIIAYSKADPTTGNVVLVVVNLDPRNAQEATVFLDLAAVGRHPDDHFTVQDTISGAAYEWSDRNFVRLEPLRDVAHIFVLPPAHHDLQERIAWRRVNDYRP
;
A
#
# COMPACT_ATOMS: atom_id res chain seq x y z
N MET A 1 -26.67 14.83 11.11
CA MET A 1 -27.95 15.07 11.84
C MET A 1 -27.74 14.57 13.25
N THR A 2 -27.90 15.41 14.28
CA THR A 2 -27.65 15.00 15.67
C THR A 2 -28.76 14.09 16.18
N GLN A 3 -28.42 12.83 16.47
CA GLN A 3 -29.29 11.85 17.12
C GLN A 3 -29.18 11.98 18.65
N ARG A 4 -29.64 10.97 19.41
CA ARG A 4 -29.58 10.94 20.89
C ARG A 4 -28.14 11.01 21.43
N LEU A 5 -27.20 10.39 20.73
CA LEU A 5 -25.75 10.40 20.99
C LEU A 5 -25.05 10.91 19.72
N GLY A 6 -23.95 11.63 19.89
CA GLY A 6 -23.15 12.15 18.78
C GLY A 6 -22.19 11.09 18.26
N ILE A 7 -22.14 10.95 16.93
CA ILE A 7 -21.13 10.17 16.20
C ILE A 7 -20.63 11.07 15.08
N ASP A 8 -19.40 11.57 15.22
CA ASP A 8 -18.78 12.50 14.28
C ASP A 8 -17.41 11.97 13.83
N ASP A 9 -16.86 12.52 12.74
CA ASP A 9 -15.50 12.25 12.24
C ASP A 9 -15.15 10.74 12.12
N VAL A 10 -16.07 9.94 11.57
CA VAL A 10 -15.83 8.52 11.31
C VAL A 10 -14.78 8.35 10.23
N ARG A 11 -13.73 7.56 10.51
CA ARG A 11 -12.65 7.23 9.56
C ARG A 11 -12.37 5.72 9.56
N PRO A 12 -12.12 5.11 8.38
CA PRO A 12 -12.01 5.76 7.07
C PRO A 12 -13.37 6.10 6.45
N SER A 13 -13.51 7.31 5.90
CA SER A 13 -14.70 7.74 5.17
C SER A 13 -14.27 8.53 3.94
N LEU A 14 -14.77 8.12 2.77
CA LEU A 14 -14.47 8.74 1.49
C LEU A 14 -15.69 9.50 0.97
N SER A 15 -15.43 10.65 0.35
CA SER A 15 -16.46 11.42 -0.36
C SER A 15 -16.73 10.87 -1.76
N GLY A 16 -17.99 11.01 -2.21
CA GLY A 16 -18.49 10.33 -3.41
C GLY A 16 -18.70 8.83 -3.14
N ASN A 17 -19.40 8.11 -4.02
CA ASN A 17 -19.72 6.69 -3.84
C ASN A 17 -18.50 5.74 -3.96
N ALA A 18 -17.31 6.16 -3.49
CA ALA A 18 -16.08 5.40 -3.51
C ALA A 18 -15.89 4.65 -2.20
N ALA A 19 -15.56 3.37 -2.29
CA ALA A 19 -15.20 2.54 -1.14
C ALA A 19 -13.74 2.78 -0.73
N SER A 20 -13.45 2.66 0.57
CA SER A 20 -12.06 2.58 1.04
C SER A 20 -11.42 1.30 0.53
N LYS A 21 -10.10 1.27 0.39
CA LYS A 21 -9.36 0.12 -0.11
C LYS A 21 -8.65 -0.63 1.01
N ALA A 22 -8.70 -1.96 0.94
CA ALA A 22 -7.90 -2.85 1.78
C ALA A 22 -7.58 -4.16 1.06
N VAL A 23 -6.73 -5.00 1.65
CA VAL A 23 -6.51 -6.39 1.18
C VAL A 23 -6.81 -7.41 2.27
N VAL A 24 -6.97 -8.67 1.86
CA VAL A 24 -7.15 -9.79 2.80
C VAL A 24 -6.01 -9.81 3.83
N GLY A 25 -6.38 -9.87 5.11
CA GLY A 25 -5.44 -9.90 6.24
C GLY A 25 -4.87 -8.54 6.64
N GLU A 26 -5.18 -7.45 5.94
CA GLU A 26 -4.74 -6.10 6.34
C GLU A 26 -5.48 -5.63 7.60
N VAL A 27 -4.75 -5.07 8.56
CA VAL A 27 -5.36 -4.42 9.73
C VAL A 27 -5.89 -3.04 9.34
N ILE A 28 -7.21 -2.87 9.44
CA ILE A 28 -7.89 -1.63 9.12
C ILE A 28 -8.25 -0.90 10.42
N PRO A 29 -7.58 0.22 10.74
CA PRO A 29 -7.95 1.01 11.90
C PRO A 29 -9.16 1.89 11.60
N VAL A 30 -10.11 1.89 12.52
CA VAL A 30 -11.34 2.67 12.51
C VAL A 30 -11.36 3.59 13.72
N THR A 31 -11.73 4.85 13.53
CA THR A 31 -11.89 5.82 14.62
C THR A 31 -13.12 6.68 14.39
N ALA A 32 -13.68 7.17 15.49
CA ALA A 32 -14.74 8.18 15.49
C ALA A 32 -14.65 9.06 16.74
N LEU A 33 -15.34 10.18 16.69
CA LEU A 33 -15.67 10.97 17.86
C LEU A 33 -17.08 10.59 18.32
N VAL A 34 -17.21 10.20 19.58
CA VAL A 34 -18.46 9.78 20.19
C VAL A 34 -18.67 10.58 21.47
N TRP A 35 -19.81 11.26 21.56
CA TRP A 35 -20.09 12.19 22.66
C TRP A 35 -21.56 12.23 23.03
N ARG A 36 -21.84 12.79 24.21
CA ARG A 36 -23.19 12.99 24.72
C ARG A 36 -23.27 14.25 25.59
N GLU A 37 -24.48 14.62 25.99
CA GLU A 37 -24.70 15.63 27.02
C GLU A 37 -24.33 15.11 28.43
N GLY A 38 -24.02 16.04 29.33
CA GLY A 38 -23.80 15.75 30.75
C GLY A 38 -22.40 15.21 31.04
N HIS A 39 -22.30 14.35 32.06
CA HIS A 39 -21.03 13.79 32.56
C HIS A 39 -21.01 12.26 32.59
N ASP A 40 -22.08 11.63 32.11
CA ASP A 40 -22.18 10.17 32.04
C ASP A 40 -21.26 9.63 30.95
N ALA A 41 -20.78 8.41 31.12
CA ALA A 41 -19.95 7.76 30.14
C ALA A 41 -20.72 7.43 28.86
N VAL A 42 -19.99 7.48 27.74
CA VAL A 42 -20.42 7.04 26.42
C VAL A 42 -19.37 6.06 25.89
N ALA A 43 -19.83 5.05 25.16
CA ALA A 43 -18.97 4.06 24.54
C ALA A 43 -19.46 3.77 23.11
N ALA A 44 -18.67 3.02 22.36
CA ALA A 44 -18.95 2.71 20.98
C ALA A 44 -18.66 1.25 20.64
N THR A 45 -19.38 0.72 19.67
CA THR A 45 -19.15 -0.61 19.10
C THR A 45 -18.77 -0.46 17.63
N LEU A 46 -17.72 -1.14 17.19
CA LEU A 46 -17.41 -1.34 15.79
C LEU A 46 -18.09 -2.61 15.30
N SER A 47 -19.07 -2.47 14.42
CA SER A 47 -19.81 -3.55 13.78
C SER A 47 -19.30 -3.76 12.35
N VAL A 48 -18.93 -4.99 11.97
CA VAL A 48 -18.30 -5.33 10.68
C VAL A 48 -18.94 -6.57 10.06
N TRP A 49 -19.21 -6.54 8.76
CA TRP A 49 -19.75 -7.67 8.00
C TRP A 49 -19.32 -7.60 6.52
N ASN A 50 -19.61 -8.65 5.75
CA ASN A 50 -19.37 -8.68 4.31
C ASN A 50 -20.61 -9.19 3.55
N THR A 51 -20.60 -9.10 2.22
CA THR A 51 -21.75 -9.52 1.39
C THR A 51 -22.00 -11.03 1.37
N GLU A 52 -20.99 -11.84 1.70
CA GLU A 52 -21.04 -13.30 1.57
C GLU A 52 -21.45 -14.01 2.86
N SER A 53 -21.20 -13.39 4.01
CA SER A 53 -21.57 -13.87 5.34
C SER A 53 -22.46 -12.87 6.06
N PRO A 54 -23.70 -13.25 6.43
CA PRO A 54 -24.60 -12.38 7.17
C PRO A 54 -24.23 -12.20 8.65
N SER A 55 -23.17 -12.85 9.14
CA SER A 55 -22.73 -12.71 10.53
C SER A 55 -21.98 -11.40 10.74
N THR A 56 -22.52 -10.52 11.59
CA THR A 56 -21.83 -9.31 12.05
C THR A 56 -20.86 -9.64 13.17
N SER A 57 -19.60 -9.25 13.00
CA SER A 57 -18.63 -9.17 14.10
C SER A 57 -18.78 -7.82 14.79
N ALA A 58 -18.85 -7.79 16.12
CA ALA A 58 -19.00 -6.57 16.89
C ALA A 58 -17.95 -6.52 18.01
N VAL A 59 -17.23 -5.41 18.12
CA VAL A 59 -16.17 -5.20 19.13
C VAL A 59 -16.37 -3.85 19.81
N THR A 60 -16.29 -3.82 21.13
CA THR A 60 -16.29 -2.57 21.90
C THR A 60 -15.02 -1.79 21.57
N MET A 61 -15.19 -0.52 21.16
CA MET A 61 -14.07 0.34 20.78
C MET A 61 -13.34 0.87 22.02
N THR A 62 -12.02 1.03 21.90
CA THR A 62 -11.13 1.53 22.94
C THR A 62 -11.09 3.05 22.94
N VAL A 63 -11.28 3.69 24.10
CA VAL A 63 -11.17 5.15 24.25
C VAL A 63 -9.72 5.59 24.13
N ASP A 64 -9.47 6.69 23.41
CA ASP A 64 -8.16 7.30 23.28
C ASP A 64 -7.71 7.91 24.63
N PRO A 65 -6.51 7.56 25.14
CA PRO A 65 -6.00 8.11 26.40
C PRO A 65 -5.83 9.63 26.41
N GLU A 66 -5.64 10.25 25.24
CA GLU A 66 -5.37 11.69 25.08
C GLU A 66 -6.63 12.47 24.67
N ASN A 67 -7.68 11.77 24.22
CA ASN A 67 -8.95 12.38 23.84
C ASN A 67 -10.14 11.49 24.26
N PRO A 68 -10.85 11.83 25.34
CA PRO A 68 -11.91 10.98 25.89
C PRO A 68 -13.13 10.82 24.96
N ASP A 69 -13.30 11.71 23.98
CA ASP A 69 -14.38 11.61 23.00
C ASP A 69 -13.96 10.79 21.77
N ARG A 70 -12.67 10.43 21.63
CA ARG A 70 -12.18 9.62 20.51
C ARG A 70 -12.15 8.15 20.89
N VAL A 71 -12.68 7.33 20.00
CA VAL A 71 -12.64 5.87 20.12
C VAL A 71 -11.91 5.24 18.94
N HIS A 72 -11.29 4.10 19.19
CA HIS A 72 -10.52 3.31 18.22
C HIS A 72 -11.00 1.87 18.18
N GLY A 73 -11.00 1.29 17.00
CA GLY A 73 -11.20 -0.14 16.79
C GLY A 73 -10.42 -0.60 15.57
N VAL A 74 -10.18 -1.89 15.48
CA VAL A 74 -9.51 -2.48 14.32
C VAL A 74 -10.30 -3.70 13.84
N PHE A 75 -10.22 -3.98 12.54
CA PHE A 75 -10.67 -5.26 12.00
C PHE A 75 -9.76 -5.70 10.86
N SER A 76 -9.80 -7.00 10.54
CA SER A 76 -8.99 -7.58 9.47
C SER A 76 -9.88 -8.46 8.58
N PRO A 77 -10.08 -8.10 7.31
CA PRO A 77 -10.97 -8.85 6.43
C PRO A 77 -10.32 -10.18 6.03
N ALA A 78 -11.07 -11.27 6.15
CA ALA A 78 -10.59 -12.62 5.88
C ALA A 78 -10.74 -13.08 4.42
N THR A 79 -11.56 -12.37 3.63
CA THR A 79 -11.89 -12.71 2.24
C THR A 79 -11.95 -11.47 1.37
N THR A 80 -11.72 -11.64 0.07
CA THR A 80 -11.92 -10.58 -0.92
C THR A 80 -13.40 -10.21 -1.06
N GLY A 81 -13.69 -9.05 -1.63
CA GLY A 81 -15.05 -8.58 -1.89
C GLY A 81 -15.41 -7.32 -1.12
N ARG A 82 -16.71 -7.04 -0.99
CA ARG A 82 -17.22 -5.85 -0.32
C ARG A 82 -17.46 -6.13 1.16
N TRP A 83 -16.79 -5.34 1.98
CA TRP A 83 -16.95 -5.30 3.41
C TRP A 83 -17.60 -3.99 3.83
N PHE A 84 -18.30 -4.04 4.95
CA PHE A 84 -18.97 -2.89 5.52
C PHE A 84 -18.63 -2.79 6.99
N PHE A 85 -18.55 -1.56 7.48
CA PHE A 85 -18.48 -1.30 8.90
C PHE A 85 -19.41 -0.16 9.29
N ARG A 86 -19.78 -0.15 10.57
CA ARG A 86 -20.60 0.88 11.19
C ARG A 86 -20.15 1.06 12.64
N ILE A 87 -20.27 2.28 13.14
CA ILE A 87 -20.00 2.59 14.53
C ILE A 87 -21.34 2.83 15.23
N ASP A 88 -21.57 2.12 16.32
CA ASP A 88 -22.78 2.22 17.12
C ASP A 88 -22.44 2.83 18.49
N ALA A 89 -22.92 4.04 18.77
CA ALA A 89 -22.72 4.72 20.05
C ALA A 89 -23.79 4.31 21.06
N TRP A 90 -23.40 4.19 22.32
CA TRP A 90 -24.32 3.84 23.41
C TRP A 90 -23.89 4.49 24.73
N SER A 91 -24.87 4.75 25.58
CA SER A 91 -24.65 5.17 26.97
C SER A 91 -24.08 4.01 27.75
N ASP A 92 -22.98 4.21 28.47
CA ASP A 92 -22.34 3.20 29.32
C ASP A 92 -22.70 3.43 30.80
N PRO A 93 -23.84 2.87 31.27
CA PRO A 93 -24.25 3.03 32.65
C PRO A 93 -23.30 2.33 33.62
N MET A 94 -22.63 1.25 33.20
CA MET A 94 -21.72 0.47 34.06
C MET A 94 -20.47 1.28 34.39
N SER A 95 -19.84 1.88 33.39
CA SER A 95 -18.67 2.75 33.60
C SER A 95 -19.03 4.03 34.36
N THR A 96 -20.21 4.60 34.09
CA THR A 96 -20.73 5.76 34.83
C THR A 96 -20.88 5.44 36.31
N TRP A 97 -21.57 4.35 36.63
CA TRP A 97 -21.78 3.87 37.99
C TRP A 97 -20.46 3.57 38.70
N ARG A 98 -19.57 2.81 38.05
CA ARG A 98 -18.26 2.43 38.60
C ARG A 98 -17.43 3.65 38.98
N ASN A 99 -17.33 4.62 38.09
CA ASN A 99 -16.59 5.87 38.34
C ASN A 99 -17.16 6.63 39.55
N ALA A 100 -18.49 6.72 39.65
CA ALA A 100 -19.15 7.39 40.77
C ALA A 100 -18.89 6.67 42.10
N VAL A 101 -19.05 5.35 42.15
CA VAL A 101 -18.84 4.54 43.37
C VAL A 101 -17.39 4.60 43.83
N VAL A 102 -16.42 4.41 42.93
CA VAL A 102 -14.99 4.45 43.27
C VAL A 102 -14.60 5.80 43.87
N LYS A 103 -14.97 6.92 43.22
CA LYS A 103 -14.66 8.27 43.73
C LYS A 103 -15.30 8.56 45.09
N LYS A 104 -16.55 8.11 45.30
CA LYS A 104 -17.26 8.29 46.57
C LYS A 104 -16.61 7.46 47.69
N MET A 105 -16.15 6.25 47.39
CA MET A 105 -15.40 5.41 48.33
C MET A 105 -14.05 6.02 48.69
N GLU A 106 -13.29 6.51 47.70
CA GLU A 106 -12.01 7.22 47.91
C GLU A 106 -12.19 8.50 48.75
N ALA A 107 -13.34 9.17 48.62
CA ALA A 107 -13.72 10.31 49.45
C ALA A 107 -14.16 9.92 50.87
N GLY A 108 -14.19 8.62 51.21
CA GLY A 108 -14.54 8.12 52.54
C GLY A 108 -16.04 8.17 52.86
N GLN A 109 -16.92 8.18 51.85
CA GLN A 109 -18.37 8.15 52.08
C GLN A 109 -18.81 6.82 52.70
N SER A 110 -19.77 6.90 53.61
CA SER A 110 -20.31 5.75 54.34
C SER A 110 -21.21 4.87 53.47
N ALA A 111 -21.46 3.64 53.95
CA ALA A 111 -22.41 2.72 53.33
C ALA A 111 -23.82 3.32 53.16
N GLN A 112 -24.22 4.19 54.09
CA GLN A 112 -25.53 4.83 54.06
C GLN A 112 -25.62 5.92 52.98
N GLU A 113 -24.54 6.66 52.77
CA GLU A 113 -24.44 7.67 51.70
C GLU A 113 -24.40 7.01 50.31
N LEU A 114 -23.76 5.85 50.20
CA LEU A 114 -23.65 5.05 48.97
C LEU A 114 -24.85 4.13 48.71
N SER A 115 -25.82 4.03 49.62
CA SER A 115 -26.87 3.00 49.56
C SER A 115 -27.66 3.01 48.25
N ASN A 116 -28.00 4.20 47.74
CA ASN A 116 -28.71 4.34 46.46
C ASN A 116 -27.82 3.96 45.27
N ASP A 117 -26.53 4.31 45.31
CA ASP A 117 -25.59 3.93 44.26
C ASP A 117 -25.44 2.41 44.20
N LEU A 118 -25.35 1.73 45.35
CA LEU A 118 -25.20 0.27 45.41
C LEU A 118 -26.46 -0.46 44.92
N LEU A 119 -27.65 0.02 45.29
CA LEU A 119 -28.91 -0.53 44.79
C LEU A 119 -29.07 -0.34 43.28
N HIS A 120 -28.76 0.87 42.78
CA HIS A 120 -28.79 1.14 41.34
C HIS A 120 -27.78 0.27 40.58
N GLY A 121 -26.55 0.12 41.11
CA GLY A 121 -25.56 -0.79 40.55
C GLY A 121 -26.09 -2.22 40.44
N ALA A 122 -26.75 -2.71 41.49
CA ALA A 122 -27.30 -4.04 41.48
C ALA A 122 -28.38 -4.25 40.40
N GLU A 123 -29.23 -3.23 40.13
CA GLU A 123 -30.18 -3.26 39.01
C GLU A 123 -29.46 -3.33 37.67
N LEU A 124 -28.40 -2.53 37.47
CA LEU A 124 -27.59 -2.55 36.25
C LEU A 124 -26.90 -3.91 36.03
N PHE A 125 -26.36 -4.52 37.10
CA PHE A 125 -25.76 -5.85 37.02
C PHE A 125 -26.78 -6.95 36.71
N GLU A 126 -27.99 -6.86 37.27
CA GLU A 126 -29.10 -7.76 36.91
C GLU A 126 -29.49 -7.62 35.45
N GLU A 127 -29.59 -6.39 34.94
CA GLU A 127 -29.88 -6.12 33.53
C GLU A 127 -28.77 -6.66 32.60
N ALA A 128 -27.51 -6.40 32.93
CA ALA A 128 -26.35 -6.89 32.20
C ALA A 128 -26.31 -8.43 32.18
N ALA A 129 -26.60 -9.08 33.31
CA ALA A 129 -26.64 -10.53 33.43
C ALA A 129 -27.68 -11.17 32.49
N ILE A 130 -28.85 -10.53 32.33
CA ILE A 130 -29.91 -11.01 31.43
C ILE A 130 -29.49 -10.93 29.95
N GLN A 131 -28.65 -9.96 29.59
CA GLN A 131 -28.18 -9.75 28.22
C GLN A 131 -26.91 -10.54 27.87
N CYS A 132 -26.25 -11.15 28.87
CA CYS A 132 -25.04 -11.92 28.69
C CYS A 132 -25.32 -13.41 28.41
N PRO A 133 -24.36 -14.14 27.80
CA PRO A 133 -24.38 -15.60 27.76
C PRO A 133 -24.51 -16.23 29.15
N SER A 134 -25.18 -17.37 29.23
CA SER A 134 -25.56 -18.01 30.50
C SER A 134 -24.36 -18.38 31.39
N ASP A 135 -23.21 -18.71 30.80
CA ASP A 135 -21.97 -19.03 31.54
C ASP A 135 -21.30 -17.81 32.17
N LYS A 136 -21.65 -16.59 31.72
CA LYS A 136 -21.15 -15.31 32.27
C LYS A 136 -22.14 -14.65 33.23
N ALA A 137 -23.44 -14.91 33.05
CA ALA A 137 -24.50 -14.30 33.82
C ALA A 137 -24.41 -14.58 35.34
N GLU A 138 -23.92 -15.75 35.76
CA GLU A 138 -23.83 -16.13 37.17
C GLU A 138 -22.97 -15.16 38.00
N LEU A 139 -21.81 -14.77 37.47
CA LEU A 139 -20.91 -13.85 38.17
C LEU A 139 -21.51 -12.44 38.27
N LEU A 140 -22.23 -11.99 37.24
CA LEU A 140 -22.93 -10.71 37.25
C LEU A 140 -24.11 -10.69 38.24
N PHE A 141 -24.89 -11.77 38.31
CA PHE A 141 -25.94 -11.92 39.34
C PHE A 141 -25.35 -11.97 40.75
N GLN A 142 -24.19 -12.62 40.93
CA GLN A 142 -23.49 -12.62 42.21
C GLN A 142 -23.04 -11.21 42.61
N ALA A 143 -22.48 -10.43 41.68
CA ALA A 143 -22.14 -9.03 41.92
C ALA A 143 -23.37 -8.20 42.33
N ALA A 144 -24.50 -8.36 41.65
CA ALA A 144 -25.75 -7.70 42.02
C ALA A 144 -26.23 -8.07 43.44
N LYS A 145 -26.14 -9.35 43.80
CA LYS A 145 -26.53 -9.84 45.13
C LYS A 145 -25.65 -9.26 46.23
N GLU A 146 -24.33 -9.24 46.03
CA GLU A 146 -23.37 -8.68 46.99
C GLU A 146 -23.55 -7.17 47.15
N LEU A 147 -23.84 -6.45 46.07
CA LEU A 147 -24.18 -5.04 46.11
C LEU A 147 -25.43 -4.77 46.97
N LYS A 148 -26.38 -5.70 47.08
CA LYS A 148 -27.59 -5.58 47.93
C LYS A 148 -27.38 -6.03 49.39
N ASP A 149 -26.24 -6.62 49.75
CA ASP A 149 -26.00 -7.18 51.09
C ASP A 149 -25.64 -6.09 52.11
N GLU A 150 -26.65 -5.61 52.84
CA GLU A 150 -26.48 -4.62 53.92
C GLU A 150 -25.79 -5.18 55.17
N SER A 151 -25.53 -6.49 55.26
CA SER A 151 -24.91 -7.12 56.44
C SER A 151 -23.38 -7.01 56.47
N VAL A 152 -22.77 -6.52 55.39
CA VAL A 152 -21.30 -6.41 55.23
C VAL A 152 -20.88 -5.01 54.79
N ASP A 153 -19.62 -4.67 55.08
CA ASP A 153 -19.04 -3.36 54.73
C ASP A 153 -18.97 -3.13 53.21
N VAL A 154 -18.96 -1.85 52.80
CA VAL A 154 -18.98 -1.43 51.37
C VAL A 154 -17.87 -2.10 50.55
N ASP A 155 -16.65 -2.18 51.09
CA ASP A 155 -15.51 -2.81 50.41
C ASP A 155 -15.75 -4.27 50.03
N LYS A 156 -16.58 -4.98 50.81
CA LYS A 156 -16.96 -6.36 50.50
C LYS A 156 -18.09 -6.40 49.47
N ARG A 157 -19.05 -5.48 49.54
CA ARG A 157 -20.20 -5.39 48.62
C ARG A 157 -19.78 -5.12 47.18
N VAL A 158 -18.78 -4.28 46.97
CA VAL A 158 -18.33 -3.87 45.62
C VAL A 158 -17.26 -4.77 45.03
N ARG A 159 -16.66 -5.67 45.81
CA ARG A 159 -15.45 -6.42 45.42
C ARG A 159 -15.61 -7.16 44.10
N THR A 160 -16.68 -7.94 43.97
CA THR A 160 -16.94 -8.72 42.75
C THR A 160 -17.31 -7.79 41.60
N ALA A 161 -18.15 -6.79 41.86
CA ALA A 161 -18.59 -5.80 40.88
C ALA A 161 -17.43 -4.99 40.26
N LEU A 162 -16.33 -4.78 41.00
CA LEU A 162 -15.15 -4.04 40.57
C LEU A 162 -13.98 -4.95 40.15
N SER A 163 -14.18 -6.27 40.13
CA SER A 163 -13.13 -7.23 39.76
C SER A 163 -12.77 -7.16 38.27
N GLU A 164 -11.51 -7.48 37.94
CA GLU A 164 -11.04 -7.53 36.55
C GLU A 164 -11.84 -8.53 35.70
N GLU A 165 -12.27 -9.65 36.29
CA GLU A 165 -13.07 -10.67 35.60
C GLU A 165 -14.44 -10.12 35.18
N VAL A 166 -15.12 -9.39 36.05
CA VAL A 166 -16.40 -8.74 35.72
C VAL A 166 -16.21 -7.64 34.67
N MET A 167 -15.13 -6.86 34.76
CA MET A 167 -14.82 -5.84 33.76
C MET A 167 -14.59 -6.44 32.38
N GLU A 168 -13.90 -7.57 32.29
CA GLU A 168 -13.68 -8.29 31.02
C GLU A 168 -14.99 -8.82 30.43
N ILE A 169 -15.90 -9.33 31.28
CA ILE A 169 -17.24 -9.77 30.83
C ILE A 169 -18.01 -8.58 30.25
N LEU A 170 -18.06 -7.45 30.96
CA LEU A 170 -18.78 -6.26 30.53
C LEU A 170 -18.13 -5.59 29.32
N HIS A 171 -16.82 -5.73 29.12
CA HIS A 171 -16.15 -5.25 27.92
C HIS A 171 -16.56 -6.06 26.68
N ARG A 172 -16.69 -7.38 26.80
CA ARG A 172 -17.11 -8.28 25.70
C ARG A 172 -18.63 -8.29 25.47
N HIS A 173 -19.40 -8.11 26.55
CA HIS A 173 -20.86 -8.13 26.55
C HIS A 173 -21.40 -6.90 27.28
N PRO A 174 -21.23 -5.70 26.72
CA PRO A 174 -21.61 -4.47 27.39
C PRO A 174 -23.12 -4.34 27.53
N LEU A 175 -23.54 -3.76 28.65
CA LEU A 175 -24.90 -3.24 28.81
C LEU A 175 -25.01 -1.93 28.05
N ARG A 176 -25.82 -1.92 26.98
CA ARG A 176 -25.92 -0.78 26.06
C ARG A 176 -27.27 -0.09 26.17
N HIS A 177 -27.28 1.14 26.69
CA HIS A 177 -28.48 1.99 26.70
C HIS A 177 -28.43 3.04 25.61
N LEU A 178 -29.61 3.48 25.13
CA LEU A 178 -29.73 4.57 24.15
C LEU A 178 -28.92 4.35 22.87
N LEU A 179 -28.86 3.11 22.38
CA LEU A 179 -28.10 2.73 21.19
C LEU A 179 -28.46 3.61 19.98
N VAL A 180 -27.45 4.21 19.38
CA VAL A 180 -27.50 5.03 18.17
C VAL A 180 -26.62 4.37 17.12
N GLU A 181 -27.23 3.97 16.02
CA GLU A 181 -26.51 3.40 14.88
C GLU A 181 -25.99 4.51 13.96
N GLY A 182 -24.70 4.46 13.61
CA GLY A 182 -24.07 5.38 12.68
C GLY A 182 -24.33 5.04 11.21
N ASP A 183 -23.68 5.80 10.32
CA ASP A 183 -23.72 5.53 8.89
C ASP A 183 -22.89 4.28 8.52
N ILE A 184 -23.31 3.59 7.44
CA ILE A 184 -22.60 2.41 6.92
C ILE A 184 -21.50 2.88 5.97
N HIS A 185 -20.28 2.41 6.20
CA HIS A 185 -19.11 2.69 5.38
C HIS A 185 -18.66 1.43 4.64
N GLU A 186 -18.26 1.59 3.38
CA GLU A 186 -17.83 0.49 2.51
C GLU A 186 -16.29 0.40 2.40
N VAL A 187 -15.79 -0.83 2.44
CA VAL A 187 -14.40 -1.20 2.15
C VAL A 187 -14.36 -2.26 1.05
N LEU A 188 -13.65 -1.96 -0.03
CA LEU A 188 -13.32 -2.91 -1.09
C LEU A 188 -12.04 -3.66 -0.71
N VAL A 189 -12.16 -4.99 -0.55
CA VAL A 189 -11.06 -5.87 -0.17
C VAL A 189 -10.59 -6.67 -1.37
N GLU A 190 -9.33 -6.46 -1.76
CA GLU A 190 -8.66 -7.12 -2.88
C GLU A 190 -7.70 -8.23 -2.37
N ARG A 191 -7.10 -8.99 -3.28
CA ARG A 191 -6.08 -9.99 -2.93
C ARG A 191 -4.81 -9.35 -2.35
N PRO A 192 -4.01 -10.06 -1.51
CA PRO A 192 -2.82 -9.48 -0.86
C PRO A 192 -1.83 -8.80 -1.81
N GLU A 193 -1.64 -9.33 -3.01
CA GLU A 193 -0.69 -8.80 -4.02
C GLU A 193 -1.05 -7.38 -4.49
N ALA A 194 -2.28 -6.95 -4.24
CA ALA A 194 -2.74 -5.60 -4.49
C ALA A 194 -2.08 -4.56 -3.56
N LEU A 195 -1.55 -4.98 -2.39
CA LEU A 195 -0.83 -4.14 -1.42
C LEU A 195 0.63 -4.56 -1.22
N TYR A 196 0.96 -5.84 -1.32
CA TYR A 196 2.33 -6.33 -1.13
C TYR A 196 2.84 -7.10 -2.34
N ASN A 197 3.83 -6.53 -3.03
CA ASN A 197 4.41 -7.12 -4.24
C ASN A 197 5.75 -6.46 -4.58
N SER A 198 6.68 -7.23 -5.14
CA SER A 198 7.95 -6.76 -5.65
C SER A 198 8.00 -6.92 -7.17
N TRP A 199 8.15 -5.80 -7.88
CA TRP A 199 8.05 -5.74 -9.35
C TRP A 199 9.41 -5.64 -10.04
N TYR A 200 9.55 -6.34 -11.16
CA TYR A 200 10.73 -6.24 -12.03
C TYR A 200 10.33 -5.98 -13.47
N GLU A 201 10.73 -4.86 -14.04
CA GLU A 201 10.50 -4.49 -15.43
C GLU A 201 11.66 -4.94 -16.31
N LEU A 202 11.36 -5.64 -17.41
CA LEU A 202 12.34 -5.99 -18.44
C LEU A 202 11.74 -5.96 -19.83
N PHE A 203 12.57 -5.78 -20.85
CA PHE A 203 12.16 -5.81 -22.25
C PHE A 203 12.39 -7.21 -22.84
N PRO A 204 11.34 -7.95 -23.24
CA PRO A 204 11.50 -9.28 -23.84
C PRO A 204 12.46 -9.30 -25.04
N ARG A 205 12.42 -8.25 -25.87
CA ARG A 205 13.28 -8.11 -27.05
C ARG A 205 14.79 -8.00 -26.75
N SER A 206 15.17 -7.64 -25.53
CA SER A 206 16.59 -7.53 -25.15
C SER A 206 17.16 -8.80 -24.54
N THR A 207 16.36 -9.88 -24.46
CA THR A 207 16.80 -11.16 -23.89
C THR A 207 17.50 -12.08 -24.90
N GLY A 208 17.65 -11.64 -26.16
CA GLY A 208 18.22 -12.45 -27.25
C GLY A 208 19.75 -12.60 -27.21
N GLY A 209 20.46 -11.73 -26.46
CA GLY A 209 21.92 -11.75 -26.40
C GLY A 209 22.57 -11.10 -27.62
N TRP A 210 23.71 -11.66 -28.05
CA TRP A 210 24.50 -11.16 -29.18
C TRP A 210 24.78 -12.29 -30.18
N ASP A 211 24.97 -11.93 -31.45
CA ASP A 211 25.48 -12.84 -32.48
C ASP A 211 27.02 -12.97 -32.40
N ASP A 212 27.60 -13.78 -33.31
CA ASP A 212 29.05 -14.04 -33.35
C ASP A 212 29.86 -12.78 -33.73
N GLU A 213 29.22 -11.80 -34.38
CA GLU A 213 29.79 -10.50 -34.72
C GLU A 213 29.64 -9.46 -33.59
N GLY A 214 28.94 -9.79 -32.50
CA GLY A 214 28.72 -8.91 -31.35
C GLY A 214 27.56 -7.93 -31.53
N ASN A 215 26.68 -8.13 -32.51
CA ASN A 215 25.47 -7.33 -32.67
C ASN A 215 24.36 -7.85 -31.74
N PRO A 216 23.56 -6.96 -31.12
CA PRO A 216 22.37 -7.36 -30.36
C PRO A 216 21.36 -8.14 -31.20
N VAL A 217 20.88 -9.26 -30.67
CA VAL A 217 19.86 -10.11 -31.31
C VAL A 217 18.51 -9.91 -30.63
N HIS A 218 17.45 -9.81 -31.43
CA HIS A 218 16.09 -9.68 -30.92
C HIS A 218 15.67 -10.94 -30.13
N GLY A 219 15.26 -10.74 -28.89
CA GLY A 219 14.76 -11.80 -28.01
C GLY A 219 13.39 -12.33 -28.42
N THR A 220 13.02 -13.47 -27.87
CA THR A 220 11.72 -14.13 -28.04
C THR A 220 11.07 -14.37 -26.67
N PHE A 221 9.81 -14.78 -26.63
CA PHE A 221 9.20 -15.25 -25.39
C PHE A 221 9.96 -16.45 -24.79
N LYS A 222 10.59 -17.28 -25.63
CA LYS A 222 11.42 -18.41 -25.17
C LYS A 222 12.70 -17.96 -24.48
N THR A 223 13.42 -16.97 -25.02
CA THR A 223 14.62 -16.43 -24.35
C THR A 223 14.24 -15.65 -23.10
N THR A 224 13.10 -14.94 -23.14
CA THR A 224 12.53 -14.24 -21.98
C THR A 224 12.20 -15.21 -20.85
N ALA A 225 11.62 -16.37 -21.16
CA ALA A 225 11.31 -17.42 -20.18
C ALA A 225 12.54 -17.93 -19.42
N GLN A 226 13.74 -17.88 -20.03
CA GLN A 226 15.00 -18.21 -19.36
C GLN A 226 15.45 -17.08 -18.44
N ALA A 227 15.28 -15.82 -18.84
CA ALA A 227 15.61 -14.66 -18.02
C ALA A 227 14.77 -14.60 -16.72
N LEU A 228 13.54 -15.13 -16.74
CA LEU A 228 12.66 -15.16 -15.55
C LEU A 228 13.25 -15.94 -14.37
N GLU A 229 14.11 -16.93 -14.60
CA GLU A 229 14.73 -17.68 -13.51
C GLU A 229 15.61 -16.78 -12.63
N ARG A 230 16.29 -15.82 -13.24
CA ARG A 230 17.08 -14.81 -12.52
C ARG A 230 16.18 -13.83 -11.77
N VAL A 231 15.09 -13.39 -12.39
CA VAL A 231 14.11 -12.49 -11.76
C VAL A 231 13.52 -13.12 -10.49
N ALA A 232 13.08 -14.38 -10.59
CA ALA A 232 12.58 -15.14 -9.45
C ALA A 232 13.67 -15.37 -8.39
N ALA A 233 14.92 -15.62 -8.79
CA ALA A 233 16.04 -15.80 -7.86
C ALA A 233 16.36 -14.51 -7.06
N MET A 234 16.08 -13.33 -7.61
CA MET A 234 16.14 -12.05 -6.88
C MET A 234 14.93 -11.85 -5.94
N GLY A 235 13.95 -12.74 -5.94
CA GLY A 235 12.81 -12.72 -5.03
C GLY A 235 11.70 -11.75 -5.43
N PHE A 236 11.64 -11.33 -6.70
CA PHE A 236 10.49 -10.59 -7.23
C PHE A 236 9.27 -11.50 -7.37
N ASP A 237 8.08 -10.91 -7.31
CA ASP A 237 6.79 -11.62 -7.39
C ASP A 237 6.04 -11.28 -8.69
N THR A 238 6.35 -10.14 -9.33
CA THR A 238 5.78 -9.73 -10.62
C THR A 238 6.87 -9.36 -11.61
N VAL A 239 6.77 -9.88 -12.84
CA VAL A 239 7.54 -9.40 -13.99
C VAL A 239 6.65 -8.53 -14.89
N TYR A 240 7.07 -7.29 -15.12
CA TYR A 240 6.37 -6.32 -15.95
C TYR A 240 7.05 -6.21 -17.32
N PHE A 241 6.26 -6.34 -18.38
CA PHE A 241 6.70 -6.14 -19.75
C PHE A 241 6.13 -4.85 -20.34
N PRO A 242 6.97 -4.01 -21.00
CA PRO A 242 6.50 -3.02 -21.97
C PRO A 242 5.60 -3.66 -23.03
N PRO A 243 4.92 -2.87 -23.88
CA PRO A 243 4.04 -3.42 -24.91
C PRO A 243 4.74 -4.50 -25.75
N ILE A 244 4.11 -5.67 -25.84
CA ILE A 244 4.65 -6.84 -26.56
C ILE A 244 4.05 -6.98 -27.96
N HIS A 245 3.47 -5.90 -28.47
CA HIS A 245 2.68 -5.85 -29.70
C HIS A 245 3.53 -5.51 -30.93
N PRO A 246 3.03 -5.75 -32.16
CA PRO A 246 3.66 -5.20 -33.36
C PRO A 246 3.89 -3.68 -33.25
N ILE A 247 5.07 -3.22 -33.68
CA ILE A 247 5.47 -1.80 -33.60
C ILE A 247 5.29 -1.13 -34.97
N GLY A 248 4.68 0.05 -34.98
CA GLY A 248 4.43 0.87 -36.17
C GLY A 248 5.71 1.17 -36.97
N LYS A 249 5.55 1.31 -38.29
CA LYS A 249 6.66 1.62 -39.21
C LYS A 249 6.65 3.08 -39.65
N VAL A 250 5.49 3.74 -39.61
CA VAL A 250 5.34 5.14 -40.02
C VAL A 250 5.78 6.06 -38.88
N HIS A 251 6.68 7.00 -39.19
CA HIS A 251 7.32 7.90 -38.20
C HIS A 251 7.99 7.18 -37.03
N ARG A 252 8.43 5.93 -37.24
CA ARG A 252 9.17 5.17 -36.24
C ARG A 252 10.37 5.98 -35.75
N LYS A 253 10.52 6.05 -34.42
CA LYS A 253 11.70 6.64 -33.79
C LYS A 253 12.91 5.72 -33.90
N GLY A 254 14.07 6.31 -34.17
CA GLY A 254 15.36 5.62 -34.16
C GLY A 254 16.05 5.67 -32.79
N ARG A 255 17.27 5.13 -32.72
CA ARG A 255 18.10 5.12 -31.51
C ARG A 255 18.22 6.50 -30.86
N ASN A 256 18.37 6.53 -29.53
CA ASN A 256 18.47 7.76 -28.74
C ASN A 256 17.36 8.79 -29.04
N ASN A 257 16.12 8.31 -29.23
CA ASN A 257 14.94 9.14 -29.46
C ASN A 257 15.03 9.98 -30.75
N SER A 258 15.80 9.52 -31.75
CA SER A 258 15.85 10.15 -33.07
C SER A 258 14.47 10.14 -33.72
N VAL A 259 14.06 11.26 -34.32
CA VAL A 259 12.79 11.38 -35.05
C VAL A 259 12.81 10.64 -36.40
N VAL A 260 13.98 10.20 -36.85
CA VAL A 260 14.16 9.39 -38.07
C VAL A 260 14.81 8.06 -37.68
N ALA A 261 14.12 6.96 -37.98
CA ALA A 261 14.67 5.62 -37.85
C ALA A 261 15.53 5.23 -39.05
N GLU A 262 16.63 4.51 -38.78
CA GLU A 262 17.46 3.87 -39.79
C GLU A 262 17.01 2.42 -40.06
N PRO A 263 17.38 1.81 -41.20
CA PRO A 263 17.12 0.40 -41.44
C PRO A 263 17.71 -0.48 -40.32
N GLY A 264 16.85 -1.24 -39.65
CA GLY A 264 17.23 -2.09 -38.51
C GLY A 264 16.81 -1.53 -37.15
N ASP A 265 16.41 -0.25 -37.06
CA ASP A 265 15.90 0.31 -35.81
C ASP A 265 14.58 -0.35 -35.41
N VAL A 266 14.54 -0.84 -34.17
CA VAL A 266 13.41 -1.58 -33.59
C VAL A 266 12.25 -0.67 -33.19
N GLY A 267 12.52 0.62 -32.92
CA GLY A 267 11.52 1.60 -32.54
C GLY A 267 10.98 1.44 -31.11
N SER A 268 10.02 2.30 -30.76
CA SER A 268 9.36 2.32 -29.46
C SER A 268 8.29 1.24 -29.34
N PRO A 269 8.31 0.37 -28.32
CA PRO A 269 7.21 -0.57 -28.06
C PRO A 269 5.85 0.11 -27.88
N TRP A 270 5.84 1.34 -27.39
CA TRP A 270 4.64 2.15 -27.18
C TRP A 270 4.01 2.68 -28.48
N ALA A 271 4.69 2.57 -29.62
CA ALA A 271 4.13 2.88 -30.94
C ALA A 271 3.38 1.67 -31.50
N ILE A 272 2.27 1.30 -30.83
CA ILE A 272 1.56 0.03 -31.06
C ILE A 272 0.82 0.04 -32.39
N GLN A 273 1.02 -1.00 -33.21
CA GLN A 273 0.34 -1.22 -34.48
C GLN A 273 -0.89 -2.13 -34.34
N ASP A 274 -0.94 -3.01 -33.33
CA ASP A 274 -2.09 -3.85 -33.03
C ASP A 274 -2.07 -4.35 -31.58
N HIS A 275 -3.02 -3.91 -30.77
CA HIS A 275 -3.14 -4.29 -29.35
C HIS A 275 -3.55 -5.75 -29.09
N SER A 276 -4.04 -6.44 -30.11
CA SER A 276 -4.65 -7.77 -29.95
C SER A 276 -3.70 -8.93 -30.24
N THR A 277 -2.48 -8.64 -30.70
CA THR A 277 -1.51 -9.65 -31.13
C THR A 277 -0.13 -9.43 -30.51
N THR A 278 0.70 -10.47 -30.57
CA THR A 278 2.11 -10.43 -30.15
C THR A 278 2.99 -9.95 -31.30
N HIS A 279 4.09 -9.27 -30.98
CA HIS A 279 5.10 -8.85 -31.96
C HIS A 279 5.66 -10.10 -32.67
N PRO A 280 5.73 -10.12 -34.02
CA PRO A 280 6.12 -11.34 -34.75
C PRO A 280 7.49 -11.89 -34.38
N GLU A 281 8.46 -11.01 -34.09
CA GLU A 281 9.81 -11.43 -33.65
C GLU A 281 9.85 -11.93 -32.20
N LEU A 282 8.85 -11.61 -31.36
CA LEU A 282 8.76 -12.17 -30.00
C LEU A 282 8.21 -13.59 -30.01
N GLY A 283 7.30 -13.89 -30.93
CA GLY A 283 6.64 -15.18 -31.06
C GLY A 283 5.12 -15.05 -31.16
N THR A 284 4.43 -16.18 -31.03
CA THR A 284 2.96 -16.27 -31.13
C THR A 284 2.27 -16.07 -29.78
N MET A 285 0.94 -15.93 -29.80
CA MET A 285 0.11 -15.96 -28.58
C MET A 285 0.30 -17.26 -27.77
N GLU A 286 0.53 -18.39 -28.44
CA GLU A 286 0.79 -19.66 -27.73
C GLU A 286 2.14 -19.60 -27.01
N ASP A 287 3.18 -19.06 -27.65
CA ASP A 287 4.49 -18.86 -27.02
C ASP A 287 4.39 -17.94 -25.80
N PHE A 288 3.55 -16.89 -25.87
CA PHE A 288 3.25 -16.02 -24.74
C PHE A 288 2.56 -16.78 -23.60
N LYS A 289 1.53 -17.60 -23.87
CA LYS A 289 0.87 -18.42 -22.85
C LYS A 289 1.85 -19.40 -22.18
N GLN A 290 2.80 -19.95 -22.93
CA GLN A 290 3.86 -20.79 -22.35
C GLN A 290 4.81 -19.98 -21.45
N LEU A 291 5.13 -18.74 -21.81
CA LEU A 291 5.88 -17.81 -20.96
C LEU A 291 5.14 -17.52 -19.65
N VAL A 292 3.84 -17.18 -19.71
CA VAL A 292 2.99 -16.95 -18.52
C VAL A 292 2.97 -18.17 -17.63
N LYS A 293 2.81 -19.38 -18.20
CA LYS A 293 2.87 -20.64 -17.45
C LYS A 293 4.24 -20.87 -16.79
N LYS A 294 5.33 -20.55 -17.47
CA LYS A 294 6.69 -20.64 -16.89
C LYS A 294 6.89 -19.63 -15.77
N ALA A 295 6.39 -18.40 -15.92
CA ALA A 295 6.40 -17.38 -14.87
C ALA A 295 5.67 -17.88 -13.61
N ALA A 296 4.45 -18.38 -13.76
CA ALA A 296 3.68 -18.93 -12.66
C ALA A 296 4.39 -20.10 -11.96
N GLY A 297 5.04 -20.99 -12.73
CA GLY A 297 5.86 -22.08 -12.18
C GLY A 297 7.11 -21.63 -11.40
N LEU A 298 7.52 -20.36 -11.54
CA LEU A 298 8.57 -19.71 -10.77
C LEU A 298 8.05 -18.84 -9.61
N GLY A 299 6.72 -18.78 -9.42
CA GLY A 299 6.09 -17.87 -8.47
C GLY A 299 6.03 -16.41 -8.95
N LEU A 300 6.16 -16.18 -10.26
CA LEU A 300 6.05 -14.85 -10.87
C LEU A 300 4.69 -14.67 -11.54
N GLU A 301 4.09 -13.51 -11.34
CA GLU A 301 2.98 -13.01 -12.13
C GLU A 301 3.49 -12.19 -13.33
N VAL A 302 2.80 -12.25 -14.47
CA VAL A 302 3.10 -11.40 -15.62
C VAL A 302 2.18 -10.18 -15.60
N ALA A 303 2.79 -9.01 -15.53
CA ALA A 303 2.13 -7.73 -15.75
C ALA A 303 2.39 -7.22 -17.17
N LEU A 304 1.34 -6.76 -17.85
CA LEU A 304 1.45 -6.22 -19.21
C LEU A 304 1.18 -4.71 -19.23
N ASP A 305 1.95 -3.98 -20.04
CA ASP A 305 1.66 -2.57 -20.29
C ASP A 305 0.38 -2.40 -21.11
N LEU A 306 -0.54 -1.58 -20.62
CA LEU A 306 -1.76 -1.15 -21.29
C LEU A 306 -1.61 0.32 -21.70
N ALA A 307 -1.05 0.54 -22.89
CA ALA A 307 -0.90 1.87 -23.47
C ALA A 307 -2.01 2.18 -24.48
N LEU A 308 -3.02 2.94 -24.08
CA LEU A 308 -4.16 3.28 -24.93
C LEU A 308 -3.84 4.40 -25.93
N GLN A 309 -3.16 4.03 -27.01
CA GLN A 309 -2.74 4.86 -28.13
C GLN A 309 -2.47 3.99 -29.37
N ALA A 310 -2.25 4.62 -30.52
CA ALA A 310 -2.04 3.90 -31.78
C ALA A 310 -0.94 4.53 -32.62
N SER A 311 -0.08 3.73 -33.25
CA SER A 311 0.83 4.21 -34.29
C SER A 311 0.06 4.69 -35.54
N PRO A 312 0.66 5.54 -36.40
CA PRO A 312 -0.03 6.02 -37.60
C PRO A 312 -0.48 4.93 -38.58
N ASP A 313 0.19 3.78 -38.56
CA ASP A 313 -0.15 2.61 -39.37
C ASP A 313 -0.98 1.55 -38.62
N HIS A 314 -1.52 1.88 -37.44
CA HIS A 314 -2.51 1.05 -36.75
C HIS A 314 -3.82 0.96 -37.56
N PRO A 315 -4.47 -0.21 -37.68
CA PRO A 315 -5.70 -0.39 -38.47
C PRO A 315 -6.82 0.62 -38.13
N TRP A 316 -7.03 0.91 -36.84
CA TRP A 316 -8.00 1.91 -36.37
C TRP A 316 -7.86 3.27 -37.05
N ALA A 317 -6.66 3.72 -37.42
CA ALA A 317 -6.48 5.01 -38.10
C ALA A 317 -7.21 5.07 -39.44
N LYS A 318 -7.52 3.91 -40.06
CA LYS A 318 -8.32 3.79 -41.29
C LYS A 318 -9.73 3.28 -41.03
N THR A 319 -9.90 2.31 -40.14
CA THR A 319 -11.18 1.61 -39.94
C THR A 319 -12.08 2.27 -38.90
N ASN A 320 -11.50 3.03 -37.97
CA ASN A 320 -12.17 3.66 -36.83
C ASN A 320 -11.68 5.10 -36.61
N PRO A 321 -11.79 5.98 -37.62
CA PRO A 321 -11.33 7.37 -37.50
C PRO A 321 -12.02 8.12 -36.35
N GLU A 322 -13.22 7.70 -35.93
CA GLU A 322 -13.93 8.21 -34.76
C GLU A 322 -13.15 8.05 -33.45
N PHE A 323 -12.24 7.08 -33.35
CA PHE A 323 -11.37 6.90 -32.17
C PHE A 323 -10.27 7.98 -32.06
N PHE A 324 -10.20 8.93 -32.98
CA PHE A 324 -9.17 9.96 -33.02
C PHE A 324 -9.76 11.36 -33.21
N THR A 325 -8.97 12.37 -32.86
CA THR A 325 -9.29 13.77 -33.21
C THR A 325 -8.75 14.08 -34.60
N VAL A 326 -9.64 14.05 -35.60
CA VAL A 326 -9.33 14.44 -36.98
C VAL A 326 -9.36 15.97 -37.10
N LEU A 327 -8.26 16.55 -37.57
CA LEU A 327 -8.09 17.99 -37.80
C LEU A 327 -8.83 18.44 -39.07
N ALA A 328 -8.97 19.76 -39.23
CA ALA A 328 -9.71 20.35 -40.35
C ALA A 328 -9.11 20.02 -41.74
N ASP A 329 -7.82 19.67 -41.80
CA ASP A 329 -7.14 19.24 -43.03
C ASP A 329 -7.23 17.73 -43.28
N GLY A 330 -7.93 16.99 -42.40
CA GLY A 330 -8.10 15.54 -42.48
C GLY A 330 -6.96 14.73 -41.84
N THR A 331 -5.94 15.36 -41.26
CA THR A 331 -4.87 14.67 -40.52
C THR A 331 -5.27 14.39 -39.09
N ILE A 332 -4.62 13.41 -38.44
CA ILE A 332 -4.81 13.13 -37.00
C ILE A 332 -3.69 13.81 -36.21
N ALA A 333 -4.05 14.51 -35.13
CA ALA A 333 -3.06 15.15 -34.26
C ALA A 333 -2.16 14.12 -33.57
N TYR A 334 -0.85 14.39 -33.50
CA TYR A 334 0.10 13.58 -32.72
C TYR A 334 -0.12 13.74 -31.21
N ALA A 335 0.31 12.74 -30.44
CA ALA A 335 0.27 12.86 -28.99
C ALA A 335 1.37 13.82 -28.49
N GLU A 336 1.02 14.66 -27.52
CA GLU A 336 1.95 15.56 -26.84
C GLU A 336 1.74 15.47 -25.32
N ASN A 337 2.84 15.44 -24.57
CA ASN A 337 2.85 15.69 -23.13
C ASN A 337 3.90 16.79 -22.88
N PRO A 338 3.51 18.07 -22.96
CA PRO A 338 4.46 19.18 -23.03
C PRO A 338 5.53 19.12 -21.92
N PRO A 339 6.84 19.24 -22.27
CA PRO A 339 7.39 19.59 -23.59
C PRO A 339 7.62 18.42 -24.56
N LYS A 340 7.28 17.17 -24.20
CA LYS A 340 7.52 15.97 -25.02
C LYS A 340 6.52 15.87 -26.18
N LYS A 341 7.01 15.54 -27.38
CA LYS A 341 6.22 15.25 -28.59
C LYS A 341 6.44 13.80 -29.02
N TYR A 342 5.36 13.12 -29.40
CA TYR A 342 5.39 11.73 -29.84
C TYR A 342 4.80 11.61 -31.25
N GLN A 343 5.66 11.79 -32.26
CA GLN A 343 5.26 11.78 -33.68
C GLN A 343 4.91 10.36 -34.19
N ASP A 344 5.33 9.35 -33.44
CA ASP A 344 5.11 7.92 -33.69
C ASP A 344 3.78 7.39 -33.15
N ILE A 345 2.95 8.24 -32.52
CA ILE A 345 1.65 7.84 -31.95
C ILE A 345 0.55 8.91 -32.10
N TYR A 346 -0.69 8.42 -32.18
CA TYR A 346 -1.94 9.15 -32.12
C TYR A 346 -2.67 8.87 -30.79
N PRO A 347 -3.13 9.90 -30.07
CA PRO A 347 -3.92 9.74 -28.87
C PRO A 347 -5.36 9.36 -29.24
N LEU A 348 -5.96 8.48 -28.43
CA LEU A 348 -7.37 8.11 -28.60
C LEU A 348 -8.30 9.24 -28.10
N ASN A 349 -9.40 9.45 -28.83
CA ASN A 349 -10.50 10.33 -28.48
C ASN A 349 -11.66 9.48 -27.94
N PHE A 350 -12.07 9.76 -26.71
CA PHE A 350 -13.11 9.01 -26.00
C PHE A 350 -14.49 9.66 -26.06
N ASP A 351 -14.61 10.81 -26.74
CA ASP A 351 -15.82 11.64 -26.76
C ASP A 351 -16.62 11.49 -28.07
N ASN A 352 -15.96 11.14 -29.19
CA ASN A 352 -16.61 11.03 -30.49
C ASN A 352 -17.56 9.81 -30.58
N ASP A 353 -17.09 8.64 -30.15
CA ASP A 353 -17.89 7.40 -30.05
C ASP A 353 -17.49 6.62 -28.79
N PRO A 354 -17.98 7.04 -27.61
CA PRO A 354 -17.60 6.44 -26.33
C PRO A 354 -17.97 4.94 -26.26
N ASP A 355 -19.13 4.54 -26.76
CA ASP A 355 -19.60 3.16 -26.64
C ASP A 355 -18.72 2.20 -27.45
N ALA A 356 -18.37 2.57 -28.69
CA ALA A 356 -17.53 1.75 -29.56
C ALA A 356 -16.11 1.60 -29.00
N ILE A 357 -15.48 2.70 -28.57
CA ILE A 357 -14.10 2.65 -28.07
C ILE A 357 -14.01 1.94 -26.71
N TYR A 358 -15.02 2.09 -25.85
CA TYR A 358 -15.09 1.38 -24.56
C TYR A 358 -15.21 -0.13 -24.80
N ALA A 359 -16.09 -0.55 -25.72
CA ALA A 359 -16.27 -1.95 -26.07
C ALA A 359 -15.00 -2.57 -26.65
N GLU A 360 -14.31 -1.85 -27.54
CA GLU A 360 -13.07 -2.33 -28.16
C GLU A 360 -11.92 -2.46 -27.16
N ILE A 361 -11.72 -1.47 -26.28
CA ILE A 361 -10.66 -1.56 -25.26
C ILE A 361 -10.98 -2.67 -24.26
N TYR A 362 -12.25 -2.84 -23.85
CA TYR A 362 -12.65 -3.96 -23.01
C TYR A 362 -12.34 -5.31 -23.70
N ARG A 363 -12.67 -5.46 -24.98
CA ARG A 363 -12.33 -6.66 -25.76
C ARG A 363 -10.82 -6.94 -25.74
N ILE A 364 -9.99 -5.92 -25.95
CA ILE A 364 -8.52 -6.04 -25.90
C ILE A 364 -8.05 -6.52 -24.52
N VAL A 365 -8.51 -5.89 -23.44
CA VAL A 365 -8.13 -6.29 -22.08
C VAL A 365 -8.50 -7.75 -21.84
N MET A 366 -9.70 -8.17 -22.24
CA MET A 366 -10.16 -9.54 -22.05
C MET A 366 -9.35 -10.58 -22.84
N ILE A 367 -8.81 -10.26 -24.02
CA ILE A 367 -7.89 -11.16 -24.76
C ILE A 367 -6.69 -11.53 -23.89
N TRP A 368 -6.11 -10.55 -23.19
CA TRP A 368 -4.92 -10.75 -22.37
C TRP A 368 -5.25 -11.40 -21.02
N VAL A 369 -6.41 -11.07 -20.44
CA VAL A 369 -6.94 -11.79 -19.26
C VAL A 369 -7.14 -13.27 -19.58
N GLU A 370 -7.76 -13.59 -20.72
CA GLU A 370 -7.93 -14.98 -21.21
C GLU A 370 -6.60 -15.67 -21.57
N ALA A 371 -5.53 -14.89 -21.80
CA ALA A 371 -4.17 -15.39 -21.96
C ALA A 371 -3.42 -15.58 -20.64
N GLY A 372 -4.05 -15.28 -19.50
CA GLY A 372 -3.50 -15.48 -18.15
C GLY A 372 -2.85 -14.25 -17.54
N VAL A 373 -3.05 -13.06 -18.10
CA VAL A 373 -2.57 -11.79 -17.50
C VAL A 373 -3.57 -11.32 -16.44
N THR A 374 -3.12 -11.26 -15.20
CA THR A 374 -3.93 -10.77 -14.06
C THR A 374 -3.47 -9.43 -13.52
N THR A 375 -2.52 -8.78 -14.20
CA THR A 375 -2.03 -7.45 -13.82
C THR A 375 -1.73 -6.59 -15.04
N PHE A 376 -2.20 -5.35 -15.02
CA PHE A 376 -1.94 -4.35 -16.06
C PHE A 376 -1.28 -3.12 -15.44
N ARG A 377 -0.12 -2.73 -15.97
CA ARG A 377 0.42 -1.38 -15.77
C ARG A 377 -0.20 -0.51 -16.84
N VAL A 378 -0.92 0.53 -16.45
CA VAL A 378 -1.67 1.39 -17.37
C VAL A 378 -0.89 2.66 -17.64
N ASP A 379 -0.59 2.93 -18.91
CA ASP A 379 0.21 4.07 -19.34
C ASP A 379 -0.56 5.39 -19.30
N ASN A 380 -0.01 6.38 -18.59
CA ASN A 380 -0.50 7.74 -18.49
C ASN A 380 -2.04 7.84 -18.38
N PRO A 381 -2.70 7.16 -17.43
CA PRO A 381 -4.16 7.10 -17.37
C PRO A 381 -4.80 8.47 -17.12
N HIS A 382 -4.03 9.42 -16.58
CA HIS A 382 -4.43 10.82 -16.39
C HIS A 382 -4.65 11.60 -17.68
N THR A 383 -4.32 11.03 -18.84
CA THR A 383 -4.59 11.58 -20.18
C THR A 383 -5.88 11.04 -20.80
N LYS A 384 -6.56 10.09 -20.14
CA LYS A 384 -7.82 9.49 -20.56
C LYS A 384 -8.93 9.79 -19.53
N PRO A 385 -10.22 9.80 -19.90
CA PRO A 385 -11.29 10.17 -18.98
C PRO A 385 -11.39 9.26 -17.73
N ALA A 386 -11.60 9.85 -16.55
CA ALA A 386 -11.69 9.07 -15.31
C ALA A 386 -12.93 8.15 -15.24
N ASN A 387 -14.04 8.56 -15.86
CA ASN A 387 -15.25 7.75 -15.97
C ASN A 387 -15.04 6.51 -16.85
N PHE A 388 -14.23 6.61 -17.90
CA PHE A 388 -13.83 5.46 -18.71
C PHE A 388 -13.11 4.43 -17.85
N TRP A 389 -12.13 4.86 -17.05
CA TRP A 389 -11.39 3.95 -16.17
C TRP A 389 -12.28 3.29 -15.12
N ASN A 390 -13.16 4.07 -14.48
CA ASN A 390 -14.11 3.52 -13.53
C ASN A 390 -15.01 2.46 -14.17
N TRP A 391 -15.52 2.72 -15.38
CA TRP A 391 -16.31 1.76 -16.13
C TRP A 391 -15.52 0.49 -16.48
N LEU A 392 -14.31 0.65 -17.05
CA LEU A 392 -13.49 -0.47 -17.52
C LEU A 392 -13.12 -1.40 -16.36
N ILE A 393 -12.58 -0.82 -15.29
CA ILE A 393 -12.13 -1.58 -14.11
C ILE A 393 -13.33 -2.29 -13.47
N SER A 394 -14.44 -1.58 -13.26
CA SER A 394 -15.65 -2.19 -12.70
C SER A 394 -16.16 -3.34 -13.57
N LYS A 395 -16.17 -3.17 -14.90
CA LYS A 395 -16.65 -4.19 -15.85
C LYS A 395 -15.75 -5.43 -15.88
N VAL A 396 -14.43 -5.26 -15.78
CA VAL A 396 -13.49 -6.40 -15.65
C VAL A 396 -13.71 -7.11 -14.33
N HIS A 397 -13.76 -6.38 -13.21
CA HIS A 397 -13.90 -6.93 -11.86
C HIS A 397 -15.23 -7.65 -11.59
N VAL A 398 -16.27 -7.45 -12.41
CA VAL A 398 -17.49 -8.27 -12.35
C VAL A 398 -17.19 -9.75 -12.59
N THR A 399 -16.21 -10.06 -13.43
CA THR A 399 -15.86 -11.45 -13.80
C THR A 399 -14.48 -11.88 -13.34
N HIS A 400 -13.56 -10.93 -13.17
CA HIS A 400 -12.16 -11.13 -12.82
C HIS A 400 -11.72 -10.13 -11.74
N PRO A 401 -12.28 -10.23 -10.51
CA PRO A 401 -11.98 -9.29 -9.41
C PRO A 401 -10.52 -9.36 -8.92
N GLU A 402 -9.77 -10.39 -9.31
CA GLU A 402 -8.35 -10.55 -9.00
C GLU A 402 -7.42 -9.67 -9.85
N VAL A 403 -7.93 -9.07 -10.93
CA VAL A 403 -7.11 -8.28 -11.87
C VAL A 403 -6.65 -6.98 -11.24
N ILE A 404 -5.33 -6.76 -11.20
CA ILE A 404 -4.72 -5.54 -10.66
C ILE A 404 -4.51 -4.51 -11.77
N PHE A 405 -4.92 -3.28 -11.52
CA PHE A 405 -4.59 -2.13 -12.39
C PHE A 405 -3.64 -1.17 -11.66
N LEU A 406 -2.44 -0.99 -12.20
CA LEU A 406 -1.43 -0.06 -11.72
C LEU A 406 -1.46 1.23 -12.56
N SER A 407 -1.76 2.36 -11.92
CA SER A 407 -1.82 3.67 -12.57
C SER A 407 -0.44 4.31 -12.71
N GLU A 408 0.08 4.46 -13.93
CA GLU A 408 1.29 5.25 -14.18
C GLU A 408 0.94 6.75 -14.32
N ALA A 409 0.61 7.41 -13.21
CA ALA A 409 0.17 8.80 -13.23
C ALA A 409 1.12 9.74 -12.46
N PHE A 410 2.08 10.32 -13.18
CA PHE A 410 2.91 11.42 -12.68
C PHE A 410 2.19 12.77 -12.83
N THR A 411 1.12 12.96 -12.05
CA THR A 411 0.28 14.16 -12.09
C THR A 411 -0.04 14.70 -10.69
N ARG A 412 -0.47 15.96 -10.61
CA ARG A 412 -0.91 16.63 -9.37
C ARG A 412 -1.88 15.77 -8.55
N ALA A 413 -1.76 15.86 -7.23
CA ALA A 413 -2.47 15.04 -6.24
C ALA A 413 -3.97 14.84 -6.50
N PRO A 414 -4.79 15.87 -6.85
CA PRO A 414 -6.22 15.63 -7.10
C PRO A 414 -6.50 14.64 -8.22
N ARG A 415 -5.66 14.60 -9.27
CA ARG A 415 -5.80 13.63 -10.37
C ARG A 415 -5.24 12.26 -9.98
N LEU A 416 -4.10 12.21 -9.29
CA LEU A 416 -3.49 10.96 -8.83
C LEU A 416 -4.44 10.19 -7.91
N PHE A 417 -4.93 10.84 -6.85
CA PHE A 417 -5.88 10.21 -5.92
C PHE A 417 -7.27 10.04 -6.53
N GLY A 418 -7.67 10.90 -7.47
CA GLY A 418 -8.91 10.75 -8.22
C GLY A 418 -8.94 9.46 -9.05
N LEU A 419 -7.83 9.09 -9.69
CA LEU A 419 -7.71 7.82 -10.41
C LEU A 419 -7.73 6.62 -9.46
N ALA A 420 -7.04 6.69 -8.32
CA ALA A 420 -7.10 5.63 -7.32
C ALA A 420 -8.53 5.40 -6.81
N LYS A 421 -9.28 6.48 -6.54
CA LYS A 421 -10.73 6.42 -6.21
C LYS A 421 -11.58 5.89 -7.36
N ALA A 422 -11.20 6.14 -8.62
CA ALA A 422 -11.92 5.65 -9.79
C ALA A 422 -11.82 4.12 -9.95
N GLY A 423 -10.87 3.46 -9.29
CA GLY A 423 -10.80 2.00 -9.26
C GLY A 423 -9.39 1.45 -9.26
N PHE A 424 -8.39 2.23 -9.69
CA PHE A 424 -7.01 1.75 -9.78
C PHE A 424 -6.52 1.15 -8.47
N THR A 425 -5.98 -0.06 -8.55
CA THR A 425 -5.52 -0.86 -7.42
C THR A 425 -4.24 -0.28 -6.81
N GLN A 426 -3.31 0.14 -7.67
CA GLN A 426 -2.01 0.67 -7.31
C GLN A 426 -1.73 1.98 -8.06
N SER A 427 -0.80 2.80 -7.56
CA SER A 427 -0.38 4.03 -8.23
C SER A 427 1.14 4.18 -8.23
N TYR A 428 1.71 4.61 -9.35
CA TYR A 428 3.01 5.26 -9.35
C TYR A 428 2.98 6.53 -8.52
N THR A 429 4.16 7.01 -8.15
CA THR A 429 4.34 8.08 -7.19
C THR A 429 5.51 8.98 -7.57
N TYR A 430 5.67 10.07 -6.83
CA TYR A 430 6.77 11.00 -7.01
C TYR A 430 8.07 10.59 -6.31
N PHE A 431 8.17 9.34 -5.83
CA PHE A 431 9.29 8.86 -5.02
C PHE A 431 10.66 9.18 -5.60
N THR A 432 10.87 8.98 -6.91
CA THR A 432 12.15 9.20 -7.59
C THR A 432 12.72 10.61 -7.38
N TRP A 433 11.84 11.63 -7.31
CA TRP A 433 12.21 13.03 -7.09
C TRP A 433 12.26 13.43 -5.61
N GLN A 434 11.89 12.55 -4.67
CA GLN A 434 12.03 12.80 -3.23
C GLN A 434 13.40 12.32 -2.79
N THR A 435 14.32 13.21 -2.44
CA THR A 435 15.72 12.84 -2.18
C THR A 435 16.25 13.27 -0.82
N SER A 436 15.76 14.38 -0.28
CA SER A 436 16.08 14.82 1.07
C SER A 436 15.26 14.07 2.12
N LYS A 437 15.74 14.05 3.37
CA LYS A 437 15.02 13.51 4.54
C LYS A 437 13.63 14.12 4.68
N HIS A 438 13.53 15.45 4.51
CA HIS A 438 12.27 16.18 4.60
C HIS A 438 11.27 15.76 3.52
N GLU A 439 11.68 15.80 2.25
CA GLU A 439 10.86 15.37 1.10
C GLU A 439 10.36 13.92 1.25
N LEU A 440 11.26 13.00 1.61
CA LEU A 440 10.91 11.59 1.81
C LEU A 440 9.91 11.40 2.95
N THR A 441 10.08 12.14 4.04
CA THR A 441 9.19 12.08 5.20
C THR A 441 7.80 12.61 4.85
N GLU A 442 7.70 13.80 4.23
CA GLU A 442 6.42 14.38 3.82
C GLU A 442 5.71 13.50 2.78
N PHE A 443 6.45 13.01 1.79
CA PHE A 443 5.95 12.11 0.76
C PHE A 443 5.35 10.84 1.35
N ALA A 444 6.10 10.15 2.22
CA ALA A 444 5.66 8.90 2.79
C ALA A 444 4.49 9.11 3.77
N GLN A 445 4.52 10.18 4.57
CA GLN A 445 3.44 10.54 5.48
C GLN A 445 2.14 10.86 4.73
N MET A 446 2.20 11.59 3.61
CA MET A 446 1.05 11.80 2.73
C MET A 446 0.45 10.47 2.26
N HIS A 447 1.28 9.49 1.87
CA HIS A 447 0.78 8.19 1.44
C HIS A 447 0.20 7.34 2.58
N VAL A 448 0.71 7.47 3.82
CA VAL A 448 0.09 6.86 5.01
C VAL A 448 -1.31 7.45 5.24
N GLU A 449 -1.45 8.77 5.13
CA GLU A 449 -2.74 9.47 5.29
C GLU A 449 -3.74 9.14 4.18
N GLN A 450 -3.25 8.82 2.98
CA GLN A 450 -4.07 8.45 1.83
C GLN A 450 -4.14 6.92 1.62
N ALA A 451 -3.74 6.10 2.60
CA ALA A 451 -3.70 4.64 2.49
C ALA A 451 -5.07 3.99 2.22
N ASP A 452 -6.17 4.65 2.62
CA ASP A 452 -7.54 4.20 2.30
C ASP A 452 -7.92 4.37 0.82
N ILE A 453 -7.12 5.12 0.06
CA ILE A 453 -7.41 5.50 -1.31
C ILE A 453 -6.36 4.95 -2.27
N CYS A 454 -5.08 5.01 -1.89
CA CYS A 454 -3.96 4.85 -2.80
C CYS A 454 -2.88 3.95 -2.20
N ARG A 455 -2.42 2.97 -2.99
CA ARG A 455 -1.31 2.08 -2.66
C ARG A 455 -0.09 2.44 -3.51
N PRO A 456 0.97 3.01 -2.93
CA PRO A 456 2.09 3.59 -3.69
C PRO A 456 3.07 2.51 -4.16
N ASN A 457 3.17 2.28 -5.48
CA ASN A 457 4.20 1.42 -6.06
C ASN A 457 5.47 2.25 -6.30
N LEU A 458 6.52 1.99 -5.51
CA LEU A 458 7.77 2.76 -5.51
C LEU A 458 8.80 2.14 -6.47
N PHE A 459 8.73 2.50 -7.74
CA PHE A 459 9.79 2.17 -8.69
C PHE A 459 11.05 3.01 -8.40
N VAL A 460 12.21 2.35 -8.28
CA VAL A 460 13.50 3.04 -8.06
C VAL A 460 14.02 3.74 -9.32
N ASN A 461 13.65 3.22 -10.48
CA ASN A 461 13.90 3.74 -11.81
C ASN A 461 12.82 3.23 -12.75
N THR A 462 12.66 3.89 -13.90
CA THR A 462 11.82 3.40 -15.01
C THR A 462 12.57 3.66 -16.33
N PRO A 463 12.13 3.12 -17.48
CA PRO A 463 12.75 3.44 -18.76
C PRO A 463 12.77 4.94 -19.11
N ASP A 464 11.90 5.75 -18.48
CA ASP A 464 11.81 7.20 -18.66
C ASP A 464 12.54 8.02 -17.58
N ILE A 465 12.91 7.39 -16.45
CA ILE A 465 13.34 8.08 -15.24
C ILE A 465 14.64 7.47 -14.73
N LEU A 466 15.73 8.16 -15.07
CA LEU A 466 17.05 8.05 -14.45
C LEU A 466 17.33 9.35 -13.71
N HIS A 467 16.88 9.43 -12.45
CA HIS A 467 17.02 10.65 -11.65
C HIS A 467 18.50 11.03 -11.43
N GLU A 468 18.81 12.33 -11.33
CA GLU A 468 20.17 12.87 -11.16
C GLU A 468 20.94 12.25 -9.98
N SER A 469 20.23 11.89 -8.91
CA SER A 469 20.83 11.20 -7.75
C SER A 469 21.51 9.89 -8.15
N LEU A 470 20.89 9.08 -9.03
CA LEU A 470 21.49 7.84 -9.54
C LEU A 470 22.66 8.12 -10.48
N GLN A 471 22.58 9.19 -11.26
CA GLN A 471 23.65 9.60 -12.19
C GLN A 471 24.95 10.00 -11.47
N THR A 472 24.82 10.65 -10.30
CA THR A 472 25.96 11.30 -9.61
C THR A 472 26.30 10.70 -8.24
N GLY A 473 25.45 9.81 -7.72
CA GLY A 473 25.60 9.20 -6.40
C GLY A 473 26.41 7.90 -6.39
N GLY A 474 26.80 7.38 -7.56
CA GLY A 474 27.56 6.13 -7.67
C GLY A 474 26.80 4.93 -7.10
N ARG A 475 27.51 3.80 -6.90
CA ARG A 475 26.89 2.52 -6.51
C ARG A 475 26.08 2.59 -5.21
N ALA A 476 26.55 3.37 -4.23
CA ALA A 476 25.88 3.50 -2.94
C ALA A 476 24.47 4.10 -3.08
N MET A 477 24.26 5.05 -3.99
CA MET A 477 22.92 5.63 -4.20
C MET A 477 21.92 4.58 -4.72
N PHE A 478 22.34 3.65 -5.57
CA PHE A 478 21.45 2.56 -6.00
C PHE A 478 21.01 1.69 -4.82
N ALA A 479 21.91 1.36 -3.90
CA ALA A 479 21.57 0.62 -2.69
C ALA A 479 20.67 1.43 -1.73
N ILE A 480 20.91 2.74 -1.57
CA ILE A 480 20.08 3.65 -0.77
C ILE A 480 18.65 3.69 -1.34
N ARG A 481 18.51 3.91 -2.65
CA ARG A 481 17.20 3.99 -3.31
C ARG A 481 16.44 2.66 -3.27
N ALA A 482 17.14 1.54 -3.47
CA ALA A 482 16.57 0.21 -3.31
C ALA A 482 16.05 -0.02 -1.90
N THR A 483 16.85 0.32 -0.88
CA THR A 483 16.44 0.20 0.53
C THR A 483 15.17 1.02 0.78
N LEU A 484 15.20 2.32 0.48
CA LEU A 484 14.07 3.21 0.71
C LEU A 484 12.78 2.73 0.03
N ALA A 485 12.84 2.33 -1.24
CA ALA A 485 11.68 1.82 -1.95
C ALA A 485 11.16 0.51 -1.32
N ALA A 486 12.07 -0.41 -1.03
CA ALA A 486 11.79 -1.72 -0.46
C ALA A 486 11.33 -1.68 1.00
N THR A 487 11.48 -0.59 1.73
CA THR A 487 11.07 -0.53 3.14
C THR A 487 10.03 0.54 3.45
N LEU A 488 9.94 1.62 2.67
CA LEU A 488 8.87 2.62 2.86
C LEU A 488 7.51 2.08 2.42
N SER A 489 7.44 1.42 1.26
CA SER A 489 6.16 0.91 0.71
C SER A 489 6.13 -0.61 0.65
N PRO A 490 4.97 -1.25 0.90
CA PRO A 490 4.77 -2.66 0.58
C PRO A 490 4.69 -2.94 -0.94
N LEU A 491 4.66 -1.93 -1.81
CA LEU A 491 4.84 -2.09 -3.26
C LEU A 491 6.10 -1.36 -3.73
N TRP A 492 7.00 -2.07 -4.40
CA TRP A 492 8.19 -1.48 -4.99
C TRP A 492 8.57 -2.15 -6.30
N GLY A 493 9.36 -1.46 -7.12
CA GLY A 493 9.75 -1.95 -8.43
C GLY A 493 11.15 -1.56 -8.87
N VAL A 494 11.72 -2.36 -9.76
CA VAL A 494 13.04 -2.14 -10.37
C VAL A 494 12.93 -2.34 -11.86
N TYR A 495 13.50 -1.41 -12.64
CA TYR A 495 13.69 -1.59 -14.07
C TYR A 495 15.11 -2.10 -14.37
N SER A 496 15.17 -3.18 -15.16
CA SER A 496 16.37 -3.90 -15.59
C SER A 496 17.50 -2.96 -16.03
N GLY A 497 18.70 -3.18 -15.47
CA GLY A 497 19.88 -2.34 -15.66
C GLY A 497 20.24 -1.56 -14.39
N PHE A 498 19.28 -1.35 -13.48
CA PHE A 498 19.52 -0.75 -12.17
C PHE A 498 20.58 -1.51 -11.36
N GLU A 499 20.50 -2.83 -11.37
CA GLU A 499 21.40 -3.72 -10.67
C GLU A 499 22.82 -3.75 -11.27
N LEU A 500 23.00 -3.22 -12.48
CA LEU A 500 24.28 -3.03 -13.13
C LEU A 500 24.81 -1.60 -12.98
N TYR A 501 24.12 -0.77 -12.17
CA TYR A 501 24.46 0.63 -11.95
C TYR A 501 24.46 1.45 -13.25
N GLU A 502 23.55 1.17 -14.19
CA GLU A 502 23.35 1.98 -15.40
C GLU A 502 22.93 3.41 -15.00
N HIS A 503 23.83 4.38 -15.20
CA HIS A 503 23.71 5.73 -14.64
C HIS A 503 24.00 6.86 -15.66
N GLN A 504 24.20 6.52 -16.93
CA GLN A 504 24.52 7.52 -17.96
C GLN A 504 23.25 8.06 -18.61
N ALA A 505 23.02 9.37 -18.46
CA ALA A 505 21.96 10.06 -19.18
C ALA A 505 22.38 10.42 -20.62
N VAL A 506 21.40 10.53 -21.53
CA VAL A 506 21.64 10.88 -22.94
C VAL A 506 22.34 12.24 -23.11
N LYS A 507 22.10 13.16 -22.16
CA LYS A 507 22.80 14.44 -22.04
C LYS A 507 22.67 14.99 -20.61
N PRO A 508 23.57 15.91 -20.18
CA PRO A 508 23.45 16.56 -18.88
C PRO A 508 22.08 17.22 -18.66
N GLY A 509 21.51 17.03 -17.47
CA GLY A 509 20.19 17.53 -17.09
C GLY A 509 19.00 16.76 -17.68
N SER A 510 19.25 15.64 -18.38
CA SER A 510 18.20 14.73 -18.81
C SER A 510 18.00 13.60 -17.79
N GLU A 511 16.76 13.12 -17.67
CA GLU A 511 16.43 11.90 -16.95
C GLU A 511 16.29 10.68 -17.90
N GLU A 512 16.54 10.85 -19.20
CA GLU A 512 16.52 9.75 -20.17
C GLU A 512 17.88 9.06 -20.23
N TYR A 513 17.87 7.72 -20.24
CA TYR A 513 19.08 6.90 -20.40
C TYR A 513 19.76 7.16 -21.75
N LEU A 514 21.10 7.20 -21.74
CA LEU A 514 21.89 7.06 -22.96
C LEU A 514 21.68 5.66 -23.55
N ASP A 515 21.50 5.59 -24.87
CA ASP A 515 21.23 4.36 -25.62
C ASP A 515 20.02 3.61 -25.05
N SER A 516 18.94 4.35 -24.81
CA SER A 516 17.73 3.86 -24.15
C SER A 516 17.15 2.62 -24.82
N GLU A 517 16.90 1.58 -24.01
CA GLU A 517 16.26 0.32 -24.41
C GLU A 517 14.86 0.50 -25.03
N LYS A 518 14.26 1.67 -24.86
CA LYS A 518 13.03 2.06 -25.59
C LYS A 518 13.23 2.11 -27.09
N TYR A 519 14.42 2.44 -27.58
CA TYR A 519 14.68 2.67 -29.00
C TYR A 519 15.69 1.70 -29.61
N GLU A 520 16.37 0.90 -28.79
CA GLU A 520 17.34 -0.11 -29.24
C GLU A 520 17.29 -1.38 -28.39
N LEU A 521 17.90 -2.46 -28.89
CA LEU A 521 18.08 -3.70 -28.14
C LEU A 521 19.23 -3.55 -27.14
N ARG A 522 19.00 -3.95 -25.88
CA ARG A 522 19.98 -3.81 -24.79
C ARG A 522 20.23 -5.14 -24.06
N PRO A 523 20.79 -6.15 -24.75
CA PRO A 523 21.29 -7.34 -24.07
C PRO A 523 22.34 -6.96 -23.01
N ARG A 524 22.30 -7.65 -21.87
CA ARG A 524 23.15 -7.38 -20.70
C ARG A 524 23.74 -8.68 -20.17
N ASP A 525 25.04 -8.67 -19.86
CA ASP A 525 25.72 -9.83 -19.25
C ASP A 525 25.68 -9.74 -17.72
N PHE A 526 24.52 -10.05 -17.16
CA PHE A 526 24.31 -10.09 -15.71
C PHE A 526 25.22 -11.11 -15.01
N ARG A 527 25.54 -12.22 -15.67
CA ARG A 527 26.39 -13.28 -15.06
C ARG A 527 27.81 -12.79 -14.88
N ALA A 528 28.37 -12.07 -15.87
CA ALA A 528 29.67 -11.45 -15.74
C ALA A 528 29.70 -10.42 -14.60
N ALA A 529 28.67 -9.58 -14.48
CA ALA A 529 28.54 -8.58 -13.43
C ALA A 529 28.46 -9.19 -12.03
N VAL A 530 27.66 -10.26 -11.84
CA VAL A 530 27.61 -11.01 -10.57
C VAL A 530 28.97 -11.64 -10.26
N LYS A 531 29.64 -12.23 -11.26
CA LYS A 531 30.95 -12.87 -11.08
C LYS A 531 32.06 -11.88 -10.71
N SER A 532 32.02 -10.66 -11.23
CA SER A 532 32.99 -9.60 -10.90
C SER A 532 32.67 -8.88 -9.59
N GLY A 533 31.51 -9.14 -8.99
CA GLY A 533 31.02 -8.40 -7.82
C GLY A 533 30.50 -7.00 -8.16
N ASP A 534 30.27 -6.71 -9.45
CA ASP A 534 29.73 -5.43 -9.94
C ASP A 534 28.22 -5.55 -10.20
N SER A 535 27.48 -6.03 -9.21
CA SER A 535 26.04 -6.24 -9.32
C SER A 535 25.33 -6.06 -7.98
N LEU A 536 24.21 -5.35 -8.01
CA LEU A 536 23.34 -5.16 -6.85
C LEU A 536 22.34 -6.32 -6.64
N GLU A 537 22.33 -7.35 -7.51
CA GLU A 537 21.37 -8.46 -7.45
C GLU A 537 21.29 -9.12 -6.07
N SER A 538 22.45 -9.35 -5.44
CA SER A 538 22.52 -9.99 -4.13
C SER A 538 21.85 -9.16 -3.04
N TYR A 539 21.98 -7.83 -3.11
CA TYR A 539 21.37 -6.90 -2.17
C TYR A 539 19.88 -6.74 -2.41
N ILE A 540 19.44 -6.64 -3.68
CA ILE A 540 18.02 -6.66 -4.05
C ILE A 540 17.35 -7.94 -3.54
N ARG A 541 18.00 -9.09 -3.71
CA ARG A 541 17.52 -10.37 -3.19
C ARG A 541 17.37 -10.35 -1.67
N LEU A 542 18.37 -9.81 -0.96
CA LEU A 542 18.32 -9.67 0.49
C LEU A 542 17.13 -8.81 0.92
N LEU A 543 16.90 -7.66 0.27
CA LEU A 543 15.76 -6.79 0.57
C LEU A 543 14.42 -7.52 0.37
N ASN A 544 14.27 -8.29 -0.71
CA ASN A 544 13.06 -9.08 -0.96
C ASN A 544 12.86 -10.19 0.07
N VAL A 545 13.93 -10.86 0.53
CA VAL A 545 13.87 -11.84 1.62
C VAL A 545 13.41 -11.17 2.91
N ILE A 546 14.03 -10.04 3.30
CA ILE A 546 13.67 -9.29 4.50
C ILE A 546 12.19 -8.90 4.47
N ARG A 547 11.70 -8.38 3.34
CA ARG A 547 10.28 -8.03 3.16
C ARG A 547 9.33 -9.22 3.32
N ARG A 548 9.72 -10.38 2.80
CA ARG A 548 8.90 -11.61 2.85
C ARG A 548 8.83 -12.19 4.26
N GLU A 549 9.93 -12.12 5.00
CA GLU A 549 10.03 -12.66 6.37
C GLU A 549 9.44 -11.73 7.44
N ASN A 550 9.17 -10.45 7.11
CA ASN A 550 8.71 -9.44 8.06
C ASN A 550 7.37 -8.82 7.62
N PRO A 551 6.23 -9.29 8.15
CA PRO A 551 4.89 -8.74 7.85
C PRO A 551 4.77 -7.23 8.05
N ALA A 552 5.57 -6.62 8.94
CA ALA A 552 5.61 -5.17 9.11
C ALA A 552 5.91 -4.40 7.81
N LEU A 553 6.76 -4.96 6.94
CA LEU A 553 7.11 -4.34 5.66
C LEU A 553 6.03 -4.54 4.58
N GLN A 554 5.04 -5.39 4.85
CA GLN A 554 3.88 -5.67 3.99
C GLN A 554 2.68 -4.73 4.30
N GLN A 555 2.76 -3.96 5.39
CA GLN A 555 1.79 -2.94 5.76
C GLN A 555 2.19 -1.56 5.22
N LEU A 556 1.22 -0.66 5.02
CA LEU A 556 1.48 0.76 4.68
C LEU A 556 1.23 1.71 5.87
N ARG A 557 0.12 1.50 6.57
CA ARG A 557 -0.47 2.46 7.54
C ARG A 557 0.34 2.66 8.82
N THR A 558 1.18 1.69 9.15
CA THR A 558 1.94 1.61 10.40
C THR A 558 3.33 2.25 10.29
N LEU A 559 3.66 2.89 9.15
CA LEU A 559 4.90 3.64 9.01
C LEU A 559 4.95 4.81 10.01
N ARG A 560 6.04 4.89 10.77
CA ARG A 560 6.30 5.94 11.76
C ARG A 560 7.73 6.44 11.63
N PHE A 561 7.92 7.74 11.51
CA PHE A 561 9.25 8.36 11.47
C PHE A 561 9.76 8.65 12.88
N HIS A 562 11.07 8.51 13.07
CA HIS A 562 11.77 8.76 14.32
C HIS A 562 12.76 9.90 14.15
N ASN A 563 12.96 10.68 15.21
CA ASN A 563 13.85 11.83 15.14
C ASN A 563 15.31 11.39 15.09
N THR A 564 16.13 12.13 14.35
CA THR A 564 17.58 11.96 14.28
C THR A 564 18.23 13.34 14.36
N ASP A 565 19.38 13.46 15.01
CA ASP A 565 20.13 14.72 15.12
C ASP A 565 20.99 15.03 13.87
N ASN A 566 20.85 14.24 12.79
CA ASN A 566 21.53 14.43 11.51
C ASN A 566 20.51 14.43 10.36
N GLU A 567 20.51 15.48 9.54
CA GLU A 567 19.59 15.64 8.41
C GLU A 567 19.86 14.69 7.24
N THR A 568 21.02 14.04 7.22
CA THR A 568 21.38 13.02 6.23
C THR A 568 21.04 11.60 6.68
N ILE A 569 20.64 11.39 7.94
CA ILE A 569 20.17 10.10 8.44
C ILE A 569 18.66 10.14 8.62
N ILE A 570 17.95 9.24 7.95
CA ILE A 570 16.51 9.05 8.13
C ILE A 570 16.25 7.75 8.90
N ALA A 571 15.32 7.79 9.86
CA ALA A 571 14.93 6.64 10.66
C ALA A 571 13.41 6.50 10.69
N TYR A 572 12.91 5.29 10.46
CA TYR A 572 11.48 4.99 10.51
C TYR A 572 11.23 3.52 10.84
N SER A 573 10.11 3.25 11.50
CA SER A 573 9.64 1.90 11.79
C SER A 573 8.34 1.58 11.08
N LYS A 574 8.09 0.29 10.92
CA LYS A 574 6.81 -0.28 10.51
C LYS A 574 6.51 -1.44 11.43
N ALA A 575 5.22 -1.71 11.60
CA ALA A 575 4.75 -2.79 12.46
C ALA A 575 3.60 -3.54 11.80
N ASP A 576 3.48 -4.81 12.14
CA ASP A 576 2.30 -5.61 11.88
C ASP A 576 1.55 -5.83 13.20
N PRO A 577 0.40 -5.18 13.41
CA PRO A 577 -0.34 -5.26 14.67
C PRO A 577 -0.83 -6.67 15.01
N THR A 578 -1.06 -7.52 14.00
CA THR A 578 -1.57 -8.88 14.19
C THR A 578 -0.52 -9.82 14.78
N THR A 579 0.72 -9.75 14.30
CA THR A 579 1.82 -10.62 14.76
C THR A 579 2.70 -9.96 15.82
N GLY A 580 2.63 -8.62 15.95
CA GLY A 580 3.56 -7.83 16.74
C GLY A 580 4.94 -7.69 16.10
N ASN A 581 5.16 -8.13 14.86
CA ASN A 581 6.44 -7.93 14.15
C ASN A 581 6.70 -6.44 13.97
N VAL A 582 7.91 -5.98 14.31
CA VAL A 582 8.33 -4.58 14.18
C VAL A 582 9.69 -4.52 13.49
N VAL A 583 9.77 -3.69 12.46
CA VAL A 583 11.02 -3.42 11.73
C VAL A 583 11.37 -1.95 11.87
N LEU A 584 12.60 -1.66 12.26
CA LEU A 584 13.17 -0.31 12.29
C LEU A 584 14.25 -0.19 11.22
N VAL A 585 14.16 0.85 10.40
CA VAL A 585 15.10 1.13 9.31
C VAL A 585 15.79 2.45 9.56
N VAL A 586 17.12 2.45 9.41
CA VAL A 586 17.96 3.65 9.51
C VAL A 586 18.82 3.73 8.26
N VAL A 587 18.71 4.82 7.49
CA VAL A 587 19.37 4.95 6.18
C VAL A 587 20.24 6.21 6.16
N ASN A 588 21.46 6.06 5.64
CA ASN A 588 22.30 7.19 5.27
C ASN A 588 21.96 7.66 3.84
N LEU A 589 21.47 8.90 3.73
CA LEU A 589 21.09 9.51 2.45
C LEU A 589 22.27 10.13 1.69
N ASP A 590 23.44 10.28 2.33
CA ASP A 590 24.67 10.71 1.69
C ASP A 590 25.39 9.49 1.08
N PRO A 591 25.49 9.38 -0.26
CA PRO A 591 26.12 8.22 -0.88
C PRO A 591 27.65 8.28 -0.89
N ARG A 592 28.27 9.34 -0.36
CA ARG A 592 29.72 9.60 -0.46
C ARG A 592 30.44 9.48 0.88
N ASN A 593 29.82 9.95 1.96
CA ASN A 593 30.49 10.07 3.26
C ASN A 593 29.85 9.20 4.33
N ALA A 594 30.68 8.76 5.27
CA ALA A 594 30.20 8.20 6.53
C ALA A 594 29.40 9.26 7.28
N GLN A 595 28.24 8.85 7.80
CA GLN A 595 27.37 9.72 8.61
C GLN A 595 27.11 9.05 9.96
N GLU A 596 27.12 9.87 11.00
CA GLU A 596 26.81 9.46 12.37
C GLU A 596 25.58 10.22 12.85
N ALA A 597 24.77 9.58 13.69
CA ALA A 597 23.61 10.21 14.31
C ALA A 597 23.26 9.55 15.64
N THR A 598 22.55 10.29 16.47
CA THR A 598 21.68 9.74 17.51
C THR A 598 20.28 9.57 16.94
N VAL A 599 19.75 8.35 16.98
CA VAL A 599 18.33 8.04 16.69
C VAL A 599 17.54 8.08 17.99
N PHE A 600 16.49 8.91 18.02
CA PHE A 600 15.54 9.03 19.12
C PHE A 600 14.27 8.23 18.77
N LEU A 601 14.18 7.02 19.31
CA LEU A 601 13.11 6.07 19.01
C LEU A 601 11.85 6.40 19.82
N ASP A 602 10.72 6.55 19.12
CA ASP A 602 9.40 6.65 19.74
C ASP A 602 8.99 5.23 20.19
N LEU A 603 9.24 4.90 21.46
CA LEU A 603 8.98 3.56 22.02
C LEU A 603 7.50 3.17 21.89
N ALA A 604 6.57 4.10 22.06
CA ALA A 604 5.14 3.81 21.90
C ALA A 604 4.79 3.43 20.46
N ALA A 605 5.42 4.07 19.46
CA ALA A 605 5.22 3.74 18.05
C ALA A 605 5.70 2.34 17.66
N VAL A 606 6.63 1.74 18.43
CA VAL A 606 7.14 0.38 18.23
C VAL A 606 6.61 -0.63 19.25
N GLY A 607 5.56 -0.29 20.00
CA GLY A 607 4.92 -1.19 20.95
C GLY A 607 5.77 -1.52 22.17
N ARG A 608 6.50 -0.50 22.68
CA ARG A 608 7.37 -0.58 23.85
C ARG A 608 6.90 0.34 24.96
N HIS A 609 7.18 -0.04 26.21
CA HIS A 609 6.94 0.83 27.36
C HIS A 609 8.08 1.85 27.50
N PRO A 610 7.85 2.98 28.19
CA PRO A 610 8.93 3.87 28.61
C PRO A 610 10.03 3.11 29.35
N ASP A 611 11.29 3.52 29.15
CA ASP A 611 12.49 2.93 29.76
C ASP A 611 12.81 1.47 29.35
N ASP A 612 12.12 0.92 28.34
CA ASP A 612 12.45 -0.39 27.78
C ASP A 612 13.87 -0.39 27.16
N HIS A 613 14.63 -1.45 27.47
CA HIS A 613 15.90 -1.79 26.82
C HIS A 613 15.79 -3.16 26.16
N PHE A 614 16.29 -3.30 24.93
CA PHE A 614 16.13 -4.54 24.17
C PHE A 614 17.23 -4.74 23.14
N THR A 615 17.53 -6.01 22.88
CA THR A 615 18.42 -6.41 21.79
C THR A 615 17.70 -6.29 20.44
N VAL A 616 18.37 -5.71 19.45
CA VAL A 616 17.95 -5.69 18.04
C VAL A 616 18.95 -6.42 17.16
N GLN A 617 18.47 -7.01 16.07
CA GLN A 617 19.30 -7.70 15.09
C GLN A 617 19.23 -6.98 13.75
N ASP A 618 20.39 -6.59 13.22
CA ASP A 618 20.50 -6.04 11.86
C ASP A 618 20.48 -7.17 10.84
N THR A 619 19.47 -7.16 9.98
CA THR A 619 19.28 -8.17 8.93
C THR A 619 20.24 -8.03 7.77
N ILE A 620 20.94 -6.89 7.64
CA ILE A 620 21.96 -6.68 6.60
C ILE A 620 23.30 -7.25 7.05
N SER A 621 23.81 -6.83 8.21
CA SER A 621 25.13 -7.21 8.70
C SER A 621 25.14 -8.47 9.58
N GLY A 622 23.98 -8.87 10.13
CA GLY A 622 23.86 -9.93 11.14
C GLY A 622 24.29 -9.51 12.54
N ALA A 623 24.72 -8.26 12.74
CA ALA A 623 25.15 -7.76 14.03
C ALA A 623 23.96 -7.57 14.99
N ALA A 624 24.23 -7.73 16.30
CA ALA A 624 23.27 -7.48 17.37
C ALA A 624 23.71 -6.28 18.21
N TYR A 625 22.74 -5.49 18.65
CA TYR A 625 22.94 -4.27 19.42
C TYR A 625 21.94 -4.18 20.56
N GLU A 626 22.30 -3.52 21.66
CA GLU A 626 21.35 -3.12 22.71
C GLU A 626 20.81 -1.74 22.40
N TRP A 627 19.48 -1.61 22.39
CA TRP A 627 18.77 -0.38 22.06
C TRP A 627 17.89 0.10 23.22
N SER A 628 17.68 1.41 23.28
CA SER A 628 16.67 2.09 24.12
C SER A 628 15.91 3.13 23.29
N ASP A 629 15.32 4.13 23.93
CA ASP A 629 14.85 5.36 23.31
C ASP A 629 15.93 6.20 22.59
N ARG A 630 17.23 6.04 22.89
CA ARG A 630 18.31 6.89 22.36
C ARG A 630 19.54 6.08 21.94
N ASN A 631 19.84 6.05 20.64
CA ASN A 631 20.79 5.09 20.06
C ASN A 631 21.79 5.76 19.11
N PHE A 632 23.09 5.54 19.31
CA PHE A 632 24.11 6.00 18.37
C PHE A 632 24.20 5.05 17.16
N VAL A 633 24.28 5.61 15.96
CA VAL A 633 24.47 4.87 14.71
C VAL A 633 25.58 5.51 13.88
N ARG A 634 26.29 4.68 13.10
CA ARG A 634 27.26 5.12 12.10
C ARG A 634 27.12 4.25 10.85
N LEU A 635 26.87 4.89 9.70
CA LEU A 635 26.66 4.23 8.42
C LEU A 635 27.67 4.73 7.39
N GLU A 636 28.28 3.80 6.65
CA GLU A 636 29.33 4.08 5.66
C GLU A 636 28.89 3.59 4.28
N PRO A 637 28.68 4.46 3.27
CA PRO A 637 27.93 4.11 2.05
C PRO A 637 28.46 2.92 1.21
N LEU A 638 29.76 2.62 1.27
CA LEU A 638 30.34 1.47 0.57
C LEU A 638 30.47 0.21 1.42
N ARG A 639 30.11 0.30 2.72
CA ARG A 639 30.07 -0.83 3.64
C ARG A 639 28.62 -1.18 3.98
N ASP A 640 27.91 -0.23 4.58
CA ASP A 640 26.54 -0.35 5.06
C ASP A 640 25.79 0.97 4.75
N VAL A 641 24.91 0.98 3.74
CA VAL A 641 24.08 2.17 3.43
C VAL A 641 22.93 2.36 4.41
N ALA A 642 22.54 1.29 5.11
CA ALA A 642 21.43 1.26 6.03
C ALA A 642 21.61 0.15 7.06
N HIS A 643 20.90 0.30 8.18
CA HIS A 643 20.54 -0.80 9.06
C HIS A 643 19.05 -1.13 8.86
N ILE A 644 18.72 -2.43 8.85
CA ILE A 644 17.33 -2.89 8.90
C ILE A 644 17.21 -3.83 10.08
N PHE A 645 16.72 -3.30 11.20
CA PHE A 645 16.59 -4.00 12.46
C PHE A 645 15.23 -4.69 12.56
N VAL A 646 15.24 -5.97 12.92
CA VAL A 646 14.05 -6.63 13.46
C VAL A 646 14.10 -6.44 14.98
N LEU A 647 13.10 -5.75 15.51
CA LEU A 647 12.93 -5.55 16.94
C LEU A 647 12.28 -6.80 17.54
N PRO A 648 12.37 -7.02 18.86
CA PRO A 648 11.52 -8.02 19.48
C PRO A 648 10.04 -7.68 19.21
N PRO A 649 9.12 -8.66 19.33
CA PRO A 649 7.70 -8.38 19.11
C PRO A 649 7.17 -7.29 20.04
N ALA A 650 6.25 -6.47 19.54
CA ALA A 650 5.53 -5.48 20.33
C ALA A 650 4.81 -6.14 21.52
N HIS A 651 4.80 -5.45 22.68
CA HIS A 651 4.06 -5.93 23.85
C HIS A 651 2.57 -6.07 23.50
N HIS A 652 1.97 -7.17 23.96
CA HIS A 652 0.62 -7.58 23.55
C HIS A 652 -0.44 -6.52 23.83
N ASP A 653 -0.36 -5.85 24.99
CA ASP A 653 -1.25 -4.76 25.39
C ASP A 653 -1.11 -3.48 24.54
N LEU A 654 0.00 -3.34 23.82
CA LEU A 654 0.27 -2.19 22.95
C LEU A 654 0.06 -2.50 21.45
N GLN A 655 -0.12 -3.76 21.06
CA GLN A 655 -0.19 -4.16 19.65
C GLN A 655 -1.28 -3.44 18.87
N GLU A 656 -2.50 -3.40 19.40
CA GLU A 656 -3.61 -2.69 18.75
C GLU A 656 -3.31 -1.19 18.61
N ARG A 657 -2.72 -0.58 19.65
CA ARG A 657 -2.42 0.85 19.69
C ARG A 657 -1.46 1.28 18.58
N ILE A 658 -0.57 0.40 18.12
CA ILE A 658 0.33 0.68 17.00
C ILE A 658 -0.44 0.86 15.68
N ALA A 659 -1.60 0.20 15.54
CA ALA A 659 -2.47 0.33 14.39
C ALA A 659 -3.27 1.64 14.37
N TRP A 660 -3.48 2.28 15.53
CA TRP A 660 -4.35 3.44 15.66
C TRP A 660 -3.92 4.58 14.74
N ARG A 661 -4.92 5.27 14.17
CA ARG A 661 -4.70 6.44 13.32
C ARG A 661 -4.31 7.64 14.18
N ARG A 662 -3.28 8.37 13.78
CA ARG A 662 -3.00 9.70 14.33
C ARG A 662 -3.92 10.71 13.66
N VAL A 663 -4.88 11.24 14.41
CA VAL A 663 -5.86 12.22 13.93
C VAL A 663 -5.62 13.54 14.63
N ASN A 664 -5.06 14.51 13.90
CA ASN A 664 -4.70 15.83 14.42
C ASN A 664 -5.67 16.94 13.96
N ASP A 665 -6.67 16.58 13.15
CA ASP A 665 -7.69 17.48 12.59
C ASP A 665 -9.09 17.02 12.97
N TYR A 666 -10.04 17.96 13.04
CA TYR A 666 -11.47 17.68 13.22
C TYR A 666 -12.19 17.78 11.87
N ARG A 667 -12.84 16.69 11.43
CA ARG A 667 -13.67 16.68 10.21
C ARG A 667 -15.13 16.37 10.60
N PRO A 668 -15.99 17.40 10.70
CA PRO A 668 -17.40 17.19 11.00
C PRO A 668 -18.15 16.50 9.87
#